data_AF-A0ABD3HR68-F1
#
_entry.id   AF-A0ABD3HR68-F1
#
_cell.length_a   1.000
_cell.length_b   1.000
_cell.length_c   1.000
_cell.angle_alpha   90.00
_cell.angle_beta   90.00
_cell.angle_gamma   90.00
#
_symmetry.space_group_name_H-M   'P 1'
#
loop_
_entity.id
_entity.type
_entity.pdbx_description
1 polymer ?
#
loop_
_entity_poly.entity_id
_entity_poly.type
_entity_poly.pdbx_seq_one_letter_code
_entity_poly.pdbx_strand_id
1 'polypeptide(L)'
;MAEMMSLSLVTEVTQRLVKSLLEVQAAKQNNKKITREIKEFVSILDENVARLKCKLPPNVSGGALDSLLRELEEAQTFVQSRQDQSFLKSMWTAKHTTEKLKFHRRNLDSAFQLALFFTRQDVALEANKKIDDSQLKIRKVSEDHSDNSGYPRGEMQGVHKTDPKLQSVITTVQSVPQNSDTEKFFADVLANNISSRVVTSENEGSTITTDGDDEDEFDDPITYDRMCDPVKGTDGLTYDRWTIIENDIIESPFKRNRSKPFSIVCDDINVRRRLFSRFPGMEALFHERRASYRREALKLARGGDDAQALLMLENVLEWDDEDAECQGLREVISRRIDQQKAAEKAGELELDLPLDDIVGLLSRETPTITLLKAAMSFANLAQAPENKLNMAIYPGALEKLVGLLTLDIPHVVLFEAARAFANLSSAKENRDKMARVPRAIERLACLMGNEVPISVHTEAARAFADLAVEKDHQVRMGAVPVVLETLVELLHRDAGEMVQEQASRALANLTSADENVTKVAVYPNTIGRVVDLLSKDIPVAVQLQAARALTNMAYVKVRAVLAFPNLMEGRNWLVELAEYPGALPKLNDLLANGTPESLQLLAARTITYLTVPDKNKITIANTKGAVERLVSLLTRSIPISVQTQAACAFCNLSITNRSMFASFPGALEKRVTLLGRGVDSHLQYQAVRAFTILSFAKENKVLMAGFPNAIERLVGLLVPHMEERVQSQAAGALWNLALEDQNRVKLATYDDVISSLTNLLSRDVPEEVQSNAMCAFANLAISNENKRRLAEYPGALPKLIDLLAKGTPESLQLLAARTITYLTVDDRNKITIANTEGAVERLVSLLTRSIPISVQEQAACAFCNLSVPPANKSMLASFPGALEKLVTLLGRGVDSRLQYQAAQAFSNLSIAKENKVLMAGFPNAIERLVGLLVPDVEERVQIHAAEALRNLALEEQNRIKLATYDDVISSLMNLLSRDVPEEVQSNAMWAFANLAIPNENKRRLAEFPGVLGKLVDLLSHGVPETVQEDAARAFFFLAAEQENKTLMASYPGAVDKLVALLNDPAASEGVKHYIQWALSKLNAGEGGSS
;
A
#
# COMPACT_ATOMS: atom_id res chain seq x y z
N MET A 1 43.28 18.04 -9.75
CA MET A 1 44.14 17.13 -10.54
C MET A 1 43.58 15.72 -10.56
N ALA A 2 43.35 15.07 -9.41
CA ALA A 2 42.72 13.75 -9.33
C ALA A 2 41.37 13.64 -10.08
N GLU A 3 40.52 14.66 -10.02
CA GLU A 3 39.21 14.69 -10.69
C GLU A 3 39.28 14.72 -12.23
N MET A 4 40.39 15.23 -12.81
CA MET A 4 40.65 15.07 -14.24
C MET A 4 41.10 13.64 -14.58
N MET A 5 41.76 12.93 -13.65
CA MET A 5 42.11 11.53 -13.84
C MET A 5 40.86 10.65 -13.82
N SER A 6 39.95 10.79 -12.86
CA SER A 6 38.76 9.94 -12.76
C SER A 6 37.83 10.06 -13.99
N LEU A 7 37.61 11.28 -14.52
CA LEU A 7 36.86 11.45 -15.78
C LEU A 7 37.58 10.85 -17.01
N SER A 8 38.92 10.88 -17.03
CA SER A 8 39.70 10.20 -18.08
C SER A 8 39.60 8.68 -17.96
N LEU A 9 39.55 8.15 -16.74
CA LEU A 9 39.45 6.72 -16.45
C LEU A 9 38.06 6.16 -16.79
N VAL A 10 36.98 6.88 -16.43
CA VAL A 10 35.59 6.61 -16.89
C VAL A 10 35.54 6.56 -18.43
N THR A 11 36.21 7.50 -19.10
CA THR A 11 36.29 7.53 -20.57
C THR A 11 37.00 6.29 -21.12
N GLU A 12 38.14 5.91 -20.54
CA GLU A 12 38.96 4.80 -21.00
C GLU A 12 38.26 3.44 -20.81
N VAL A 13 37.70 3.17 -19.61
CA VAL A 13 36.96 1.93 -19.34
C VAL A 13 35.75 1.80 -20.26
N THR A 14 35.03 2.89 -20.53
CA THR A 14 33.92 2.86 -21.49
C THR A 14 34.38 2.46 -22.90
N GLN A 15 35.54 2.95 -23.36
CA GLN A 15 36.11 2.55 -24.65
C GLN A 15 36.52 1.06 -24.67
N ARG A 16 37.09 0.53 -23.58
CA ARG A 16 37.40 -0.91 -23.44
C ARG A 16 36.13 -1.78 -23.48
N LEU A 17 35.07 -1.36 -22.82
CA LEU A 17 33.75 -2.01 -22.84
C LEU A 17 33.13 -2.00 -24.25
N VAL A 18 33.11 -0.85 -24.94
CA VAL A 18 32.60 -0.73 -26.31
C VAL A 18 33.37 -1.64 -27.28
N LYS A 19 34.70 -1.71 -27.18
CA LYS A 19 35.52 -2.62 -28.00
C LYS A 19 35.13 -4.09 -27.76
N SER A 20 35.05 -4.51 -26.50
CA SER A 20 34.68 -5.88 -26.10
C SER A 20 33.27 -6.26 -26.62
N LEU A 21 32.32 -5.32 -26.55
CA LEU A 21 30.97 -5.49 -27.10
C LEU A 21 30.96 -5.71 -28.63
N LEU A 22 31.76 -4.92 -29.38
CA LEU A 22 31.87 -5.05 -30.84
C LEU A 22 32.56 -6.37 -31.25
N GLU A 23 33.52 -6.85 -30.47
CA GLU A 23 34.16 -8.16 -30.68
C GLU A 23 33.18 -9.32 -30.43
N VAL A 24 32.34 -9.26 -29.38
CA VAL A 24 31.22 -10.21 -29.18
C VAL A 24 30.22 -10.15 -30.33
N GLN A 25 29.92 -8.96 -30.87
CA GLN A 25 29.06 -8.80 -32.05
C GLN A 25 29.66 -9.48 -33.28
N ALA A 26 30.95 -9.27 -33.55
CA ALA A 26 31.69 -9.89 -34.65
C ALA A 26 31.81 -11.42 -34.49
N ALA A 27 31.83 -11.95 -33.27
CA ALA A 27 31.81 -13.38 -32.98
C ALA A 27 30.41 -14.04 -33.04
N LYS A 28 29.32 -13.24 -33.02
CA LYS A 28 27.93 -13.75 -32.92
C LYS A 28 26.99 -13.20 -34.01
N GLN A 29 27.52 -12.78 -35.16
CA GLN A 29 26.81 -12.10 -36.28
C GLN A 29 25.49 -12.78 -36.69
N ASN A 30 25.43 -14.12 -36.66
CA ASN A 30 24.26 -14.90 -37.02
C ASN A 30 23.06 -14.71 -36.06
N ASN A 31 23.29 -14.23 -34.83
CA ASN A 31 22.23 -13.94 -33.87
C ASN A 31 21.74 -12.49 -33.97
N LYS A 32 20.82 -12.24 -34.89
CA LYS A 32 20.22 -10.91 -35.14
C LYS A 32 19.68 -10.21 -33.89
N LYS A 33 19.24 -10.96 -32.87
CA LYS A 33 18.75 -10.38 -31.60
C LYS A 33 19.91 -9.82 -30.77
N ILE A 34 20.91 -10.65 -30.44
CA ILE A 34 22.11 -10.18 -29.70
C ILE A 34 22.82 -9.07 -30.48
N THR A 35 22.96 -9.18 -31.79
CA THR A 35 23.56 -8.15 -32.65
C THR A 35 22.83 -6.80 -32.54
N ARG A 36 21.49 -6.77 -32.58
CA ARG A 36 20.71 -5.53 -32.40
C ARG A 36 20.94 -4.90 -31.02
N GLU A 37 20.84 -5.72 -29.98
CA GLU A 37 20.91 -5.29 -28.58
C GLU A 37 22.29 -4.70 -28.24
N ILE A 38 23.37 -5.24 -28.83
CA ILE A 38 24.72 -4.68 -28.70
C ILE A 38 24.85 -3.32 -29.40
N LYS A 39 24.27 -3.11 -30.60
CA LYS A 39 24.31 -1.80 -31.27
C LYS A 39 23.61 -0.72 -30.43
N GLU A 40 22.48 -1.06 -29.83
CA GLU A 40 21.72 -0.17 -28.95
C GLU A 40 22.46 0.12 -27.63
N PHE A 41 23.24 -0.85 -27.13
CA PHE A 41 24.12 -0.64 -25.96
C PHE A 41 25.25 0.34 -26.28
N VAL A 42 26.02 0.10 -27.35
CA VAL A 42 27.15 0.98 -27.74
C VAL A 42 26.67 2.42 -27.97
N SER A 43 25.56 2.61 -28.70
CA SER A 43 25.00 3.95 -28.97
C SER A 43 24.67 4.75 -27.70
N ILE A 44 24.15 4.10 -26.66
CA ILE A 44 23.79 4.75 -25.39
C ILE A 44 25.04 5.09 -24.56
N LEU A 45 26.09 4.26 -24.62
CA LEU A 45 27.37 4.56 -23.96
C LEU A 45 28.06 5.77 -24.58
N ASP A 46 28.13 5.83 -25.92
CA ASP A 46 28.76 6.95 -26.63
C ASP A 46 28.01 8.28 -26.36
N GLU A 47 26.67 8.26 -26.39
CA GLU A 47 25.85 9.42 -26.01
C GLU A 47 26.09 9.88 -24.57
N ASN A 48 26.13 8.96 -23.61
CA ASN A 48 26.27 9.33 -22.20
C ASN A 48 27.68 9.81 -21.83
N VAL A 49 28.74 9.26 -22.43
CA VAL A 49 30.10 9.80 -22.30
C VAL A 49 30.20 11.20 -22.92
N ALA A 50 29.56 11.45 -24.06
CA ALA A 50 29.49 12.80 -24.65
C ALA A 50 28.73 13.79 -23.74
N ARG A 51 27.61 13.36 -23.14
CA ARG A 51 26.82 14.17 -22.20
C ARG A 51 27.58 14.54 -20.93
N LEU A 52 28.42 13.65 -20.38
CA LEU A 52 29.35 13.99 -19.30
C LEU A 52 30.39 15.03 -19.77
N LYS A 53 31.16 14.71 -20.83
CA LYS A 53 32.28 15.55 -21.30
C LYS A 53 31.87 16.99 -21.63
N CYS A 54 30.65 17.20 -22.11
CA CYS A 54 30.14 18.55 -22.43
C CYS A 54 29.46 19.28 -21.26
N LYS A 55 29.32 18.67 -20.06
CA LYS A 55 28.54 19.25 -18.94
C LYS A 55 29.18 19.15 -17.55
N LEU A 56 30.39 18.62 -17.40
CA LEU A 56 31.12 18.71 -16.14
C LEU A 56 31.76 20.10 -15.93
N PRO A 57 31.55 20.76 -14.77
CA PRO A 57 32.42 21.86 -14.32
C PRO A 57 33.81 21.32 -13.91
N PRO A 58 34.82 22.17 -13.71
CA PRO A 58 36.19 21.73 -13.45
C PRO A 58 36.43 21.07 -12.07
N ASN A 59 35.48 21.16 -11.13
CA ASN A 59 35.52 20.51 -9.82
C ASN A 59 34.28 19.61 -9.67
N VAL A 60 34.45 18.32 -9.40
CA VAL A 60 33.35 17.34 -9.27
C VAL A 60 33.73 16.24 -8.27
N SER A 61 32.80 15.86 -7.38
CA SER A 61 33.04 14.86 -6.34
C SER A 61 33.42 13.48 -6.90
N GLY A 62 34.57 12.96 -6.47
CA GLY A 62 35.14 11.70 -6.98
C GLY A 62 34.20 10.50 -6.84
N GLY A 63 33.57 10.33 -5.67
CA GLY A 63 32.77 9.14 -5.36
C GLY A 63 31.62 8.83 -6.32
N ALA A 64 31.05 9.85 -6.99
CA ALA A 64 30.03 9.63 -8.03
C ALA A 64 30.63 9.08 -9.34
N LEU A 65 31.84 9.51 -9.70
CA LEU A 65 32.61 8.99 -10.84
C LEU A 65 33.20 7.61 -10.52
N ASP A 66 33.63 7.37 -9.28
CA ASP A 66 34.20 6.09 -8.82
C ASP A 66 33.12 4.98 -8.80
N SER A 67 31.89 5.31 -8.41
CA SER A 67 30.75 4.38 -8.49
C SER A 67 30.38 4.04 -9.95
N LEU A 68 30.40 5.04 -10.85
CA LEU A 68 30.20 4.85 -12.29
C LEU A 68 31.33 4.00 -12.93
N LEU A 69 32.57 4.18 -12.47
CA LEU A 69 33.71 3.34 -12.85
C LEU A 69 33.47 1.87 -12.52
N ARG A 70 33.02 1.56 -11.30
CA ARG A 70 32.74 0.18 -10.88
C ARG A 70 31.67 -0.49 -11.75
N GLU A 71 30.56 0.20 -12.02
CA GLU A 71 29.51 -0.31 -12.94
C GLU A 71 30.04 -0.57 -14.37
N LEU A 72 30.94 0.28 -14.86
CA LEU A 72 31.58 0.11 -16.17
C LEU A 72 32.54 -1.10 -16.17
N GLU A 73 33.31 -1.31 -15.11
CA GLU A 73 34.23 -2.44 -14.96
C GLU A 73 33.48 -3.77 -14.75
N GLU A 74 32.37 -3.79 -14.00
CA GLU A 74 31.50 -4.96 -13.87
C GLU A 74 30.83 -5.32 -15.20
N ALA A 75 30.35 -4.33 -15.95
CA ALA A 75 29.83 -4.55 -17.30
C ALA A 75 30.92 -5.03 -18.28
N GLN A 76 32.14 -4.48 -18.20
CA GLN A 76 33.27 -4.94 -19.01
C GLN A 76 33.62 -6.40 -18.69
N THR A 77 33.73 -6.73 -17.40
CA THR A 77 34.00 -8.10 -16.91
C THR A 77 32.90 -9.07 -17.34
N PHE A 78 31.63 -8.65 -17.27
CA PHE A 78 30.52 -9.43 -17.81
C PHE A 78 30.71 -9.68 -19.31
N VAL A 79 30.98 -8.67 -20.14
CA VAL A 79 31.11 -8.84 -21.60
C VAL A 79 32.33 -9.70 -21.97
N GLN A 80 33.47 -9.49 -21.32
CA GLN A 80 34.71 -10.26 -21.56
C GLN A 80 34.54 -11.74 -21.19
N SER A 81 33.82 -12.06 -20.10
CA SER A 81 33.43 -13.45 -19.76
C SER A 81 32.59 -14.16 -20.83
N ARG A 82 32.10 -13.43 -21.85
CA ARG A 82 31.35 -13.95 -23.00
C ARG A 82 32.16 -14.03 -24.30
N GLN A 83 33.39 -13.54 -24.32
CA GLN A 83 34.36 -13.75 -25.40
C GLN A 83 35.08 -15.10 -25.24
N ASP A 84 35.58 -15.40 -24.03
CA ASP A 84 36.57 -16.48 -23.81
C ASP A 84 36.02 -17.92 -23.83
N GLN A 85 34.70 -18.11 -23.97
CA GLN A 85 34.08 -19.45 -23.87
C GLN A 85 33.96 -20.15 -25.22
N SER A 86 34.86 -21.10 -25.45
CA SER A 86 35.00 -21.89 -26.68
C SER A 86 33.85 -22.88 -26.92
N PHE A 87 32.95 -22.52 -27.84
CA PHE A 87 32.10 -23.35 -28.72
C PHE A 87 31.15 -24.43 -28.12
N LEU A 88 31.56 -25.25 -27.13
CA LEU A 88 30.88 -26.51 -26.74
C LEU A 88 30.50 -26.63 -25.25
N LYS A 89 29.65 -25.72 -24.78
CA LYS A 89 28.66 -26.03 -23.70
C LYS A 89 27.34 -25.31 -23.99
N SER A 90 26.48 -26.02 -24.72
CA SER A 90 25.32 -25.47 -25.43
C SER A 90 24.06 -25.40 -24.57
N MET A 91 23.78 -24.22 -23.99
CA MET A 91 22.43 -23.80 -23.58
C MET A 91 22.33 -22.26 -23.44
N TRP A 92 22.98 -21.54 -24.36
CA TRP A 92 22.93 -20.07 -24.44
C TRP A 92 21.61 -19.62 -25.04
N THR A 93 20.56 -19.52 -24.23
CA THR A 93 19.30 -18.92 -24.70
C THR A 93 19.56 -17.45 -25.07
N ALA A 94 19.25 -17.08 -26.31
CA ALA A 94 19.37 -15.70 -26.77
C ALA A 94 18.55 -14.73 -25.91
N LYS A 95 17.49 -15.24 -25.25
CA LYS A 95 16.70 -14.54 -24.23
C LYS A 95 17.57 -14.10 -23.04
N HIS A 96 18.22 -15.02 -22.33
CA HIS A 96 19.01 -14.67 -21.13
C HIS A 96 20.18 -13.73 -21.44
N THR A 97 20.89 -13.95 -22.56
CA THR A 97 21.98 -13.04 -22.97
C THR A 97 21.47 -11.65 -23.33
N THR A 98 20.31 -11.55 -24.02
CA THR A 98 19.64 -10.25 -24.27
C THR A 98 19.21 -9.58 -22.96
N GLU A 99 18.62 -10.34 -22.02
CA GLU A 99 18.11 -9.79 -20.77
C GLU A 99 19.23 -9.27 -19.86
N LYS A 100 20.39 -9.97 -19.79
CA LYS A 100 21.58 -9.43 -19.10
C LYS A 100 22.19 -8.21 -19.82
N LEU A 101 22.25 -8.19 -21.15
CA LEU A 101 22.67 -6.98 -21.88
C LEU A 101 21.73 -5.80 -21.60
N LYS A 102 20.40 -6.01 -21.52
CA LYS A 102 19.44 -4.97 -21.13
C LYS A 102 19.58 -4.51 -19.68
N PHE A 103 19.91 -5.42 -18.77
CA PHE A 103 20.17 -5.11 -17.37
C PHE A 103 21.36 -4.15 -17.24
N HIS A 104 22.56 -4.57 -17.69
CA HIS A 104 23.76 -3.72 -17.60
C HIS A 104 23.61 -2.40 -18.40
N ARG A 105 22.90 -2.39 -19.54
CA ARG A 105 22.62 -1.16 -20.30
C ARG A 105 21.75 -0.16 -19.53
N ARG A 106 20.73 -0.63 -18.80
CA ARG A 106 19.84 0.21 -17.98
C ARG A 106 20.54 0.70 -16.71
N ASN A 107 21.29 -0.17 -16.04
CA ASN A 107 22.08 0.20 -14.86
C ASN A 107 23.09 1.28 -15.23
N LEU A 108 23.85 1.10 -16.31
CA LEU A 108 24.82 2.10 -16.78
C LEU A 108 24.14 3.41 -17.18
N ASP A 109 23.07 3.41 -17.98
CA ASP A 109 22.36 4.65 -18.32
C ASP A 109 21.86 5.39 -17.05
N SER A 110 21.34 4.64 -16.07
CA SER A 110 20.93 5.19 -14.77
C SER A 110 22.12 5.76 -13.98
N ALA A 111 23.26 5.08 -13.95
CA ALA A 111 24.49 5.53 -13.31
C ALA A 111 25.07 6.80 -13.99
N PHE A 112 25.04 6.86 -15.33
CA PHE A 112 25.42 8.05 -16.09
C PHE A 112 24.48 9.23 -15.80
N GLN A 113 23.16 9.02 -15.70
CA GLN A 113 22.22 10.08 -15.29
C GLN A 113 22.41 10.50 -13.82
N LEU A 114 22.68 9.55 -12.90
CA LEU A 114 22.95 9.85 -11.49
C LEU A 114 24.24 10.63 -11.28
N ALA A 115 25.33 10.27 -11.98
CA ALA A 115 26.56 11.05 -11.99
C ALA A 115 26.30 12.49 -12.51
N LEU A 116 25.53 12.63 -13.59
CA LEU A 116 25.08 13.94 -14.12
C LEU A 116 24.15 14.71 -13.16
N PHE A 117 23.46 14.04 -12.24
CA PHE A 117 22.59 14.65 -11.24
C PHE A 117 23.38 15.14 -10.02
N PHE A 118 24.19 14.28 -9.40
CA PHE A 118 25.02 14.66 -8.24
C PHE A 118 26.02 15.77 -8.59
N THR A 119 26.62 15.72 -9.79
CA THR A 119 27.45 16.81 -10.34
C THR A 119 26.74 18.17 -10.34
N ARG A 120 25.41 18.22 -10.49
CA ARG A 120 24.63 19.47 -10.42
C ARG A 120 24.19 19.82 -9.00
N GLN A 121 23.98 18.81 -8.15
CA GLN A 121 23.58 19.01 -6.76
C GLN A 121 24.71 19.57 -5.92
N ASP A 122 25.95 19.12 -6.13
CA ASP A 122 27.15 19.67 -5.48
C ASP A 122 27.35 21.15 -5.84
N VAL A 123 27.17 21.51 -7.11
CA VAL A 123 27.23 22.91 -7.58
C VAL A 123 26.17 23.79 -6.90
N ALA A 124 24.97 23.26 -6.66
CA ALA A 124 23.91 23.98 -5.95
C ALA A 124 24.21 24.13 -4.44
N LEU A 125 24.79 23.10 -3.80
CA LEU A 125 25.22 23.15 -2.40
C LEU A 125 26.37 24.13 -2.20
N GLU A 126 27.36 24.16 -3.10
CA GLU A 126 28.48 25.10 -3.03
C GLU A 126 28.04 26.56 -3.31
N ALA A 127 26.99 26.75 -4.12
CA ALA A 127 26.36 28.06 -4.31
C ALA A 127 25.66 28.55 -3.03
N ASN A 128 24.84 27.71 -2.37
CA ASN A 128 24.22 28.06 -1.08
C ASN A 128 25.27 28.41 -0.02
N LYS A 129 26.33 27.61 0.09
CA LYS A 129 27.38 27.83 1.10
C LYS A 129 28.07 29.20 0.94
N LYS A 130 28.25 29.67 -0.30
CA LYS A 130 28.78 31.02 -0.61
C LYS A 130 27.78 32.14 -0.29
N ILE A 131 26.48 31.88 -0.32
CA ILE A 131 25.44 32.84 0.10
C ILE A 131 25.45 32.98 1.62
N ASP A 132 25.51 31.88 2.37
CA ASP A 132 25.55 31.90 3.85
C ASP A 132 26.83 32.58 4.36
N ASP A 133 28.01 32.24 3.81
CA ASP A 133 29.28 32.93 4.13
C ASP A 133 29.23 34.44 3.83
N SER A 134 28.44 34.86 2.84
CA SER A 134 28.24 36.27 2.52
C SER A 134 27.32 36.96 3.53
N GLN A 135 26.22 36.33 3.93
CA GLN A 135 25.32 36.87 4.97
C GLN A 135 25.98 36.91 6.36
N LEU A 136 26.81 35.92 6.69
CA LEU A 136 27.56 35.88 7.95
C LEU A 136 28.58 37.03 8.04
N LYS A 137 29.24 37.39 6.92
CA LYS A 137 30.11 38.57 6.85
C LYS A 137 29.32 39.88 6.98
N ILE A 138 28.15 39.98 6.36
CA ILE A 138 27.27 41.16 6.49
C ILE A 138 26.81 41.34 7.95
N ARG A 139 26.47 40.27 8.67
CA ARG A 139 26.13 40.35 10.11
C ARG A 139 27.29 40.86 10.96
N LYS A 140 28.52 40.35 10.79
CA LYS A 140 29.67 40.84 11.57
C LYS A 140 29.94 42.33 11.36
N VAL A 141 29.86 42.81 10.10
CA VAL A 141 29.99 44.24 9.79
C VAL A 141 28.85 45.08 10.40
N SER A 142 27.67 44.49 10.63
CA SER A 142 26.55 45.15 11.32
C SER A 142 26.67 45.13 12.85
N GLU A 143 27.37 44.14 13.42
CA GLU A 143 27.56 43.98 14.88
C GLU A 143 28.72 44.86 15.39
N ASP A 144 29.76 45.07 14.57
CA ASP A 144 30.89 45.95 14.88
C ASP A 144 30.55 47.47 14.87
N HIS A 145 29.31 47.87 14.55
CA HIS A 145 28.92 49.27 14.23
C HIS A 145 27.60 49.75 14.89
N SER A 146 27.37 49.44 16.18
CA SER A 146 26.18 49.93 16.91
C SER A 146 26.49 50.69 18.21
N ASP A 147 27.39 51.68 18.15
CA ASP A 147 27.73 52.53 19.30
C ASP A 147 27.72 54.03 18.94
N ASN A 148 26.56 54.55 18.50
CA ASN A 148 26.17 55.96 18.73
C ASN A 148 24.71 56.33 18.39
N SER A 149 24.27 57.39 19.07
CA SER A 149 23.07 58.25 18.92
C SER A 149 22.19 58.24 17.64
N GLY A 150 20.86 58.25 17.86
CA GLY A 150 20.04 59.42 17.49
C GLY A 150 19.02 59.35 16.33
N TYR A 151 17.77 59.74 16.65
CA TYR A 151 16.67 60.18 15.76
C TYR A 151 15.90 59.17 14.86
N PRO A 152 14.64 59.47 14.44
CA PRO A 152 13.71 58.48 13.87
C PRO A 152 13.13 58.83 12.46
N ARG A 153 12.34 57.87 11.92
CA ARG A 153 11.55 57.86 10.66
C ARG A 153 12.35 57.70 9.35
N GLY A 154 11.71 57.03 8.38
CA GLY A 154 12.05 57.16 6.95
C GLY A 154 11.96 55.84 6.18
N GLU A 155 10.96 55.71 5.31
CA GLU A 155 10.73 54.56 4.45
C GLU A 155 11.89 54.28 3.47
N MET A 156 12.19 53.01 3.24
CA MET A 156 12.62 52.53 1.91
C MET A 156 11.86 51.25 1.54
N GLN A 157 11.20 51.25 0.38
CA GLN A 157 10.55 50.08 -0.21
C GLN A 157 11.44 49.42 -1.27
N GLY A 158 11.33 48.10 -1.40
CA GLY A 158 11.91 47.29 -2.48
C GLY A 158 13.27 46.69 -2.12
N VAL A 159 13.50 45.39 -2.24
CA VAL A 159 13.35 44.62 -3.48
C VAL A 159 13.24 43.10 -3.21
N HIS A 160 12.66 42.35 -4.15
CA HIS A 160 12.51 40.88 -4.24
C HIS A 160 11.74 40.14 -3.13
N LYS A 161 10.57 39.61 -3.52
CA LYS A 161 9.78 38.64 -2.76
C LYS A 161 10.45 37.26 -2.77
N THR A 162 10.67 36.67 -1.60
CA THR A 162 10.75 35.20 -1.46
C THR A 162 9.35 34.58 -1.48
N ASP A 163 9.24 33.29 -1.79
CA ASP A 163 7.95 32.58 -1.88
C ASP A 163 7.20 32.61 -0.51
N PRO A 164 5.94 33.10 -0.45
CA PRO A 164 5.11 33.03 0.74
C PRO A 164 4.96 31.64 1.35
N LYS A 165 5.04 30.56 0.54
CA LYS A 165 5.05 29.18 1.05
C LYS A 165 6.33 28.83 1.79
N LEU A 166 7.48 29.33 1.34
CA LEU A 166 8.76 29.09 2.00
C LEU A 166 8.85 29.88 3.31
N GLN A 167 8.39 31.14 3.30
CA GLN A 167 8.23 31.93 4.52
C GLN A 167 7.24 31.26 5.50
N SER A 168 6.08 30.80 5.02
CA SER A 168 5.12 30.03 5.83
C SER A 168 5.75 28.80 6.48
N VAL A 169 6.53 27.99 5.75
CA VAL A 169 7.21 26.82 6.32
C VAL A 169 8.22 27.22 7.39
N ILE A 170 9.02 28.28 7.16
CA ILE A 170 9.97 28.80 8.15
C ILE A 170 9.24 29.32 9.40
N THR A 171 8.16 30.09 9.23
CA THR A 171 7.34 30.57 10.37
C THR A 171 6.70 29.42 11.13
N THR A 172 6.15 28.40 10.45
CA THR A 172 5.55 27.22 11.11
C THR A 172 6.59 26.40 11.88
N VAL A 173 7.83 26.29 11.38
CA VAL A 173 8.94 25.65 12.12
C VAL A 173 9.39 26.50 13.31
N GLN A 174 9.33 27.83 13.21
CA GLN A 174 9.69 28.76 14.29
C GLN A 174 8.55 29.02 15.30
N SER A 175 7.30 28.64 15.00
CA SER A 175 6.13 28.87 15.85
C SER A 175 5.72 27.67 16.70
N VAL A 176 6.52 26.59 16.75
CA VAL A 176 6.31 25.48 17.68
C VAL A 176 6.91 25.88 19.04
N PRO A 177 6.13 25.90 20.14
CA PRO A 177 6.68 26.19 21.47
C PRO A 177 7.68 25.11 21.89
N GLN A 178 8.84 25.52 22.43
CA GLN A 178 9.70 24.60 23.16
C GLN A 178 9.08 24.29 24.51
N ASN A 179 8.37 23.16 24.57
CA ASN A 179 7.79 22.58 25.78
C ASN A 179 8.11 21.08 25.85
N SER A 180 7.84 20.49 27.02
CA SER A 180 8.48 19.26 27.49
C SER A 180 8.37 18.06 26.54
N ASP A 181 7.32 17.96 25.72
CA ASP A 181 7.16 16.82 24.81
C ASP A 181 8.03 16.90 23.54
N THR A 182 8.49 18.09 23.14
CA THR A 182 9.48 18.24 22.05
C THR A 182 10.87 17.87 22.55
N GLU A 183 11.21 18.26 23.79
CA GLU A 183 12.40 17.74 24.46
C GLU A 183 12.26 16.24 24.71
N LYS A 184 11.06 15.72 25.04
CA LYS A 184 10.79 14.28 25.22
C LYS A 184 11.00 13.44 23.96
N PHE A 185 10.69 13.99 22.78
CA PHE A 185 11.02 13.36 21.50
C PHE A 185 12.54 13.19 21.30
N PHE A 186 13.32 14.21 21.68
CA PHE A 186 14.77 14.09 21.84
C PHE A 186 15.19 13.52 23.20
N ALA A 187 14.24 13.13 24.05
CA ALA A 187 14.43 12.48 25.33
C ALA A 187 13.93 11.01 25.32
N ASP A 188 13.87 10.38 24.12
CA ASP A 188 13.68 8.91 23.94
C ASP A 188 14.76 8.07 23.11
N VAL A 189 16.04 8.54 22.92
CA VAL A 189 17.32 7.87 22.38
C VAL A 189 18.83 8.02 23.10
N LEU A 190 19.08 8.60 24.34
CA LEU A 190 20.08 8.46 25.49
C LEU A 190 19.79 7.54 26.80
N ALA A 191 18.64 6.98 27.28
CA ALA A 191 18.42 6.29 28.63
C ALA A 191 17.55 4.95 28.98
N ASN A 192 17.80 3.69 28.51
CA ASN A 192 16.95 2.48 28.65
C ASN A 192 17.61 1.13 28.23
N ASN A 193 18.94 1.01 28.24
CA ASN A 193 19.74 -0.15 27.82
C ASN A 193 19.95 -1.31 28.84
N ILE A 194 19.43 -1.33 30.09
CA ILE A 194 19.42 -2.53 31.01
C ILE A 194 18.78 -3.61 30.15
N SER A 195 19.40 -4.69 29.66
CA SER A 195 20.42 -5.65 30.11
C SER A 195 20.04 -6.31 31.46
N SER A 196 20.55 -7.46 31.95
CA SER A 196 20.18 -8.16 33.24
C SER A 196 18.68 -8.38 33.73
N ARG A 197 18.02 -9.58 33.73
CA ARG A 197 18.21 -10.87 32.98
C ARG A 197 17.62 -12.46 33.42
N VAL A 198 17.98 -13.74 34.04
CA VAL A 198 18.60 -14.66 35.23
C VAL A 198 18.07 -14.62 36.71
N VAL A 199 17.20 -15.43 37.35
CA VAL A 199 16.99 -16.90 37.59
C VAL A 199 15.55 -17.05 38.18
N THR A 200 14.74 -18.14 38.15
CA THR A 200 14.60 -19.40 37.36
C THR A 200 13.21 -20.03 37.60
N SER A 201 12.89 -21.04 36.78
CA SER A 201 12.31 -22.39 37.07
C SER A 201 12.45 -22.97 38.52
N GLU A 202 11.97 -24.17 38.92
CA GLU A 202 11.55 -25.38 38.16
C GLU A 202 10.72 -26.41 38.97
N ASN A 203 9.63 -26.94 38.37
CA ASN A 203 9.13 -28.34 38.51
C ASN A 203 8.63 -28.91 39.87
N GLU A 204 7.78 -29.95 39.71
CA GLU A 204 7.59 -31.20 40.50
C GLU A 204 7.42 -31.17 42.04
N GLY A 205 6.58 -32.03 42.64
CA GLY A 205 5.83 -33.14 42.04
C GLY A 205 5.88 -34.51 42.76
N SER A 206 5.07 -34.80 43.82
CA SER A 206 4.40 -36.12 44.09
C SER A 206 3.65 -36.44 45.44
N THR A 207 2.31 -36.25 45.54
CA THR A 207 1.30 -37.28 45.92
C THR A 207 1.31 -38.20 47.19
N ILE A 208 0.36 -38.01 48.16
CA ILE A 208 -0.41 -39.13 48.86
C ILE A 208 -1.92 -38.85 49.10
N THR A 209 -2.87 -39.74 49.49
CA THR A 209 -3.48 -41.03 49.05
C THR A 209 -4.57 -41.45 50.08
N THR A 210 -5.87 -41.08 50.00
CA THR A 210 -6.95 -41.72 50.80
C THR A 210 -8.31 -41.84 50.09
N ASP A 211 -8.46 -42.83 49.19
CA ASP A 211 -9.68 -43.13 48.40
C ASP A 211 -11.04 -42.73 49.07
N GLY A 212 -11.96 -41.97 48.45
CA GLY A 212 -12.09 -41.65 47.01
C GLY A 212 -12.85 -40.36 46.65
N ASP A 213 -12.19 -39.20 46.77
CA ASP A 213 -12.36 -37.92 46.06
C ASP A 213 -11.02 -37.11 46.05
N ASP A 214 -9.86 -37.80 45.98
CA ASP A 214 -8.63 -37.37 46.70
C ASP A 214 -7.38 -37.13 45.83
N GLU A 215 -7.51 -36.74 44.56
CA GLU A 215 -6.40 -36.05 43.89
C GLU A 215 -6.00 -34.74 44.64
N ASP A 216 -6.84 -34.27 45.57
CA ASP A 216 -6.61 -33.12 46.46
C ASP A 216 -5.81 -33.42 47.76
N GLU A 217 -5.73 -34.65 48.32
CA GLU A 217 -4.72 -34.96 49.38
C GLU A 217 -3.32 -35.04 48.73
N PHE A 218 -3.32 -35.35 47.44
CA PHE A 218 -2.21 -35.75 46.59
C PHE A 218 -1.41 -34.52 46.07
N ASP A 219 -2.06 -33.38 45.87
CA ASP A 219 -1.45 -32.18 45.28
C ASP A 219 -1.21 -31.07 46.34
N ASP A 220 -0.17 -30.26 46.14
CA ASP A 220 0.24 -29.18 47.04
C ASP A 220 -0.84 -28.08 47.04
N PRO A 221 -1.36 -27.65 48.20
CA PRO A 221 -2.53 -26.78 48.25
C PRO A 221 -2.26 -25.32 47.83
N ILE A 222 -1.01 -24.93 47.55
CA ILE A 222 -0.62 -23.59 47.10
C ILE A 222 -0.41 -23.56 45.58
N THR A 223 0.31 -24.55 45.05
CA THR A 223 0.66 -24.63 43.62
C THR A 223 -0.35 -25.43 42.79
N TYR A 224 -1.06 -26.37 43.42
CA TYR A 224 -1.83 -27.45 42.79
C TYR A 224 -0.99 -28.38 41.89
N ASP A 225 0.33 -28.34 42.03
CA ASP A 225 1.23 -29.39 41.55
C ASP A 225 1.40 -30.46 42.64
N ARG A 226 1.71 -31.69 42.22
CA ARG A 226 1.96 -32.85 43.09
C ARG A 226 3.04 -32.54 44.17
N MET A 227 3.01 -33.07 45.40
CA MET A 227 4.04 -32.74 46.45
C MET A 227 5.32 -33.64 46.49
N CYS A 228 6.49 -33.27 45.94
CA CYS A 228 7.64 -34.21 45.80
C CYS A 228 8.25 -34.69 47.13
N ASP A 229 8.38 -33.82 48.14
CA ASP A 229 8.83 -34.17 49.49
C ASP A 229 7.83 -33.68 50.54
N PRO A 230 6.76 -34.44 50.85
CA PRO A 230 5.66 -33.97 51.68
C PRO A 230 6.04 -33.68 53.15
N VAL A 231 5.69 -32.49 53.62
CA VAL A 231 5.96 -31.96 54.97
C VAL A 231 4.75 -31.25 55.57
N LYS A 232 4.61 -31.29 56.90
CA LYS A 232 3.54 -30.59 57.65
C LYS A 232 3.93 -29.13 57.94
N GLY A 233 3.05 -28.19 57.60
CA GLY A 233 3.17 -26.78 58.03
C GLY A 233 2.59 -26.54 59.43
N THR A 234 2.97 -25.42 60.08
CA THR A 234 2.47 -25.07 61.43
C THR A 234 0.96 -24.80 61.53
N ASP A 235 0.25 -24.67 60.40
CA ASP A 235 -1.20 -24.62 60.36
C ASP A 235 -1.88 -26.00 60.34
N GLY A 236 -1.12 -27.09 60.17
CA GLY A 236 -1.60 -28.48 60.20
C GLY A 236 -1.92 -29.09 58.82
N LEU A 237 -1.83 -28.32 57.74
CA LEU A 237 -1.88 -28.86 56.37
C LEU A 237 -0.54 -29.49 55.98
N THR A 238 -0.56 -30.31 54.93
CA THR A 238 0.64 -30.90 54.32
C THR A 238 0.91 -30.19 52.98
N TYR A 239 2.18 -29.99 52.67
CA TYR A 239 2.70 -29.22 51.53
C TYR A 239 3.90 -29.95 50.93
N ASP A 240 4.35 -29.55 49.74
CA ASP A 240 5.72 -29.88 49.33
C ASP A 240 6.72 -29.05 50.13
N ARG A 241 7.83 -29.67 50.53
CA ARG A 241 8.96 -28.96 51.14
C ARG A 241 9.49 -27.87 50.20
N TRP A 242 9.57 -28.16 48.90
CA TRP A 242 10.13 -27.26 47.91
C TRP A 242 9.26 -26.01 47.75
N THR A 243 7.93 -26.14 47.72
CA THR A 243 6.99 -25.00 47.75
C THR A 243 7.32 -24.02 48.88
N ILE A 244 7.57 -24.50 50.10
CA ILE A 244 7.83 -23.64 51.27
C ILE A 244 9.22 -23.01 51.20
N ILE A 245 10.25 -23.78 50.82
CA ILE A 245 11.65 -23.34 50.78
C ILE A 245 11.90 -22.35 49.64
N GLU A 246 11.38 -22.61 48.44
CA GLU A 246 11.67 -21.82 47.23
C GLU A 246 10.88 -20.51 47.16
N ASN A 247 9.76 -20.41 47.88
CA ASN A 247 8.89 -19.23 47.93
C ASN A 247 8.98 -18.45 49.26
N ASP A 248 9.93 -18.79 50.15
CA ASP A 248 10.18 -18.16 51.46
C ASP A 248 8.89 -17.89 52.29
N ILE A 249 8.09 -18.94 52.45
CA ILE A 249 6.72 -18.80 53.00
C ILE A 249 6.77 -18.65 54.53
N ILE A 250 6.72 -17.40 55.01
CA ILE A 250 6.79 -17.05 56.45
C ILE A 250 5.44 -16.75 57.14
N GLU A 251 4.33 -16.63 56.40
CA GLU A 251 2.95 -16.56 56.93
C GLU A 251 2.05 -17.62 56.27
N SER A 252 1.12 -18.24 57.01
CA SER A 252 0.19 -19.24 56.46
C SER A 252 -0.80 -18.58 55.49
N PRO A 253 -0.82 -18.97 54.20
CA PRO A 253 -1.72 -18.37 53.22
C PRO A 253 -3.20 -18.65 53.52
N PHE A 254 -3.50 -19.71 54.28
CA PHE A 254 -4.87 -20.17 54.56
C PHE A 254 -5.43 -19.76 55.92
N LYS A 255 -4.63 -19.22 56.86
CA LYS A 255 -5.11 -18.82 58.21
C LYS A 255 -4.67 -17.42 58.62
N ARG A 256 -5.56 -16.44 58.43
CA ARG A 256 -5.40 -15.00 58.76
C ARG A 256 -5.33 -14.66 60.27
N ASN A 257 -4.58 -15.40 61.09
CA ASN A 257 -4.38 -15.09 62.51
C ASN A 257 -2.93 -14.66 62.79
N ARG A 258 -2.65 -13.36 62.60
CA ARG A 258 -1.33 -12.71 62.58
C ARG A 258 -0.61 -12.68 63.94
N SER A 259 -0.22 -13.83 64.47
CA SER A 259 0.49 -13.93 65.77
C SER A 259 1.47 -15.08 65.93
N LYS A 260 1.69 -15.91 64.89
CA LYS A 260 2.76 -16.91 64.82
C LYS A 260 3.33 -16.96 63.41
N PRO A 261 4.66 -17.07 63.24
CA PRO A 261 5.26 -17.32 61.93
C PRO A 261 4.90 -18.73 61.43
N PHE A 262 4.81 -18.88 60.12
CA PHE A 262 4.67 -20.17 59.45
C PHE A 262 6.05 -20.83 59.28
N SER A 263 6.07 -22.17 59.24
CA SER A 263 7.29 -22.99 59.18
C SER A 263 6.92 -24.45 58.95
N ILE A 264 7.91 -25.26 58.54
CA ILE A 264 7.82 -26.72 58.55
C ILE A 264 7.84 -27.21 60.01
N VAL A 265 7.00 -28.21 60.32
CA VAL A 265 6.93 -28.86 61.65
C VAL A 265 7.63 -30.22 61.64
N CYS A 266 7.42 -31.00 60.57
CA CYS A 266 8.04 -32.31 60.37
C CYS A 266 7.82 -32.83 58.95
N ASP A 267 8.66 -33.78 58.55
CA ASP A 267 8.41 -34.72 57.44
C ASP A 267 7.08 -35.46 57.66
N ASP A 268 6.15 -35.38 56.71
CA ASP A 268 4.94 -36.19 56.77
C ASP A 268 5.22 -37.57 56.16
N ILE A 269 5.87 -38.41 56.94
CA ILE A 269 6.26 -39.78 56.55
C ILE A 269 5.01 -40.63 56.16
N ASN A 270 3.83 -40.28 56.68
CA ASN A 270 2.58 -40.94 56.28
C ASN A 270 2.02 -40.41 54.97
N VAL A 271 2.24 -39.13 54.66
CA VAL A 271 2.08 -38.47 53.34
C VAL A 271 3.34 -38.62 52.45
N ARG A 272 4.33 -39.48 52.82
CA ARG A 272 5.41 -39.96 51.93
C ARG A 272 5.48 -41.49 51.67
N ARG A 273 4.83 -42.36 52.46
CA ARG A 273 4.88 -43.83 52.26
C ARG A 273 3.95 -44.40 51.17
N ARG A 274 2.66 -44.06 51.23
CA ARG A 274 1.61 -44.43 50.25
C ARG A 274 1.86 -43.80 48.84
N LEU A 275 2.86 -42.92 48.71
CA LEU A 275 3.31 -42.16 47.53
C LEU A 275 4.07 -43.07 46.60
N PHE A 276 5.23 -43.52 47.05
CA PHE A 276 6.11 -44.43 46.32
C PHE A 276 5.38 -45.76 46.02
N SER A 277 4.33 -46.06 46.79
CA SER A 277 3.39 -47.16 46.58
C SER A 277 2.33 -46.94 45.48
N ARG A 278 1.90 -45.69 45.21
CA ARG A 278 0.86 -45.34 44.21
C ARG A 278 1.47 -44.84 42.89
N PHE A 279 2.62 -44.16 42.93
CA PHE A 279 3.27 -43.56 41.77
C PHE A 279 4.73 -44.05 41.61
N PRO A 280 4.97 -45.04 40.73
CA PRO A 280 6.31 -45.55 40.47
C PRO A 280 7.26 -44.48 39.93
N GLY A 281 8.49 -44.46 40.44
CA GLY A 281 9.52 -43.50 40.06
C GLY A 281 9.65 -42.29 40.99
N MET A 282 8.61 -41.96 41.78
CA MET A 282 8.67 -40.78 42.65
C MET A 282 9.67 -40.93 43.81
N GLU A 283 9.96 -42.15 44.25
CA GLU A 283 11.02 -42.45 45.22
C GLU A 283 12.40 -42.03 44.69
N ALA A 284 12.63 -42.24 43.39
CA ALA A 284 13.85 -41.83 42.72
C ALA A 284 13.90 -40.30 42.53
N LEU A 285 12.77 -39.64 42.22
CA LEU A 285 12.73 -38.17 42.12
C LEU A 285 12.94 -37.50 43.48
N PHE A 286 12.29 -38.00 44.54
CA PHE A 286 12.49 -37.56 45.92
C PHE A 286 13.97 -37.66 46.35
N HIS A 287 14.60 -38.81 46.09
CA HIS A 287 16.02 -38.99 46.38
C HIS A 287 16.92 -38.13 45.50
N GLU A 288 16.66 -37.99 44.20
CA GLU A 288 17.45 -37.15 43.29
C GLU A 288 17.26 -35.65 43.59
N ARG A 289 16.08 -35.18 44.03
CA ARG A 289 15.86 -33.81 44.50
C ARG A 289 16.63 -33.52 45.78
N ARG A 290 16.47 -34.34 46.84
CA ARG A 290 17.27 -34.18 48.07
C ARG A 290 18.78 -34.28 47.78
N ALA A 291 19.21 -35.17 46.89
CA ALA A 291 20.61 -35.29 46.48
C ALA A 291 21.08 -34.15 45.56
N SER A 292 20.20 -33.54 44.75
CA SER A 292 20.51 -32.35 43.93
C SER A 292 20.63 -31.13 44.81
N TYR A 293 19.66 -30.87 45.68
CA TYR A 293 19.68 -29.80 46.66
C TYR A 293 20.89 -29.94 47.61
N ARG A 294 21.24 -31.17 48.05
CA ARG A 294 22.50 -31.44 48.78
C ARG A 294 23.74 -31.12 47.93
N ARG A 295 23.81 -31.58 46.68
CA ARG A 295 24.94 -31.25 45.76
C ARG A 295 25.04 -29.75 45.52
N GLU A 296 23.93 -29.03 45.45
CA GLU A 296 23.88 -27.58 45.26
C GLU A 296 24.29 -26.83 46.51
N ALA A 297 23.75 -27.20 47.69
CA ALA A 297 24.19 -26.68 48.98
C ALA A 297 25.71 -26.85 49.16
N LEU A 298 26.24 -28.04 48.83
CA LEU A 298 27.69 -28.32 48.85
C LEU A 298 28.47 -27.55 47.78
N LYS A 299 27.89 -27.29 46.60
CA LYS A 299 28.49 -26.51 45.51
C LYS A 299 28.56 -25.02 45.89
N LEU A 300 27.50 -24.45 46.47
CA LEU A 300 27.46 -23.07 46.97
C LEU A 300 28.36 -22.90 48.19
N ALA A 301 28.37 -23.87 49.11
CA ALA A 301 29.26 -23.92 50.28
C ALA A 301 30.77 -23.93 49.92
N ARG A 302 31.10 -24.47 48.74
CA ARG A 302 32.43 -24.48 48.14
C ARG A 302 32.66 -23.29 47.17
N GLY A 303 31.60 -22.64 46.71
CA GLY A 303 31.60 -21.50 45.78
C GLY A 303 31.64 -20.13 46.46
N GLY A 304 31.25 -20.03 47.73
CA GLY A 304 31.39 -18.82 48.55
C GLY A 304 30.15 -17.94 48.66
N ASP A 305 28.98 -18.38 48.19
CA ASP A 305 27.70 -17.76 48.55
C ASP A 305 27.26 -18.28 49.92
N ASP A 306 27.95 -17.83 50.95
CA ASP A 306 27.85 -18.43 52.28
C ASP A 306 26.42 -18.28 52.85
N ALA A 307 25.76 -17.14 52.65
CA ALA A 307 24.43 -16.87 53.21
C ALA A 307 23.36 -17.84 52.65
N GLN A 308 23.31 -18.03 51.32
CA GLN A 308 22.39 -19.00 50.73
C GLN A 308 22.84 -20.44 51.05
N ALA A 309 24.15 -20.72 51.03
CA ALA A 309 24.68 -22.03 51.39
C ALA A 309 24.36 -22.44 52.83
N LEU A 310 24.34 -21.52 53.80
CA LEU A 310 23.96 -21.84 55.17
C LEU A 310 22.50 -22.26 55.25
N LEU A 311 21.58 -21.48 54.67
CA LEU A 311 20.15 -21.82 54.67
C LEU A 311 19.92 -23.18 54.00
N MET A 312 20.58 -23.45 52.87
CA MET A 312 20.46 -24.74 52.19
C MET A 312 21.08 -25.89 52.99
N LEU A 313 22.20 -25.69 53.68
CA LEU A 313 22.81 -26.71 54.54
C LEU A 313 22.00 -26.95 55.83
N GLU A 314 21.41 -25.92 56.42
CA GLU A 314 20.52 -26.05 57.57
C GLU A 314 19.23 -26.79 57.19
N ASN A 315 18.66 -26.49 56.02
CA ASN A 315 17.54 -27.26 55.46
C ASN A 315 17.91 -28.74 55.26
N VAL A 316 19.07 -29.06 54.67
CA VAL A 316 19.55 -30.46 54.53
C VAL A 316 19.63 -31.17 55.88
N LEU A 317 20.12 -30.48 56.92
CA LEU A 317 20.24 -31.03 58.28
C LEU A 317 18.91 -31.11 59.03
N GLU A 318 17.80 -30.58 58.52
CA GLU A 318 16.45 -30.90 59.05
C GLU A 318 16.01 -32.33 58.72
N TRP A 319 16.58 -32.94 57.67
CA TRP A 319 16.09 -34.21 57.11
C TRP A 319 17.14 -35.31 56.97
N ASP A 320 18.42 -34.99 57.16
CA ASP A 320 19.56 -35.91 57.28
C ASP A 320 20.53 -35.34 58.33
N ASP A 321 20.14 -35.42 59.60
CA ASP A 321 20.81 -34.73 60.72
C ASP A 321 22.17 -35.37 61.09
N GLU A 322 22.46 -36.59 60.64
CA GLU A 322 23.76 -37.26 60.78
C GLU A 322 24.72 -37.04 59.58
N ASP A 323 24.37 -36.23 58.56
CA ASP A 323 25.26 -35.95 57.43
C ASP A 323 26.50 -35.15 57.85
N ALA A 324 27.57 -35.86 58.21
CA ALA A 324 28.82 -35.29 58.70
C ALA A 324 29.53 -34.33 57.71
N GLU A 325 29.27 -34.42 56.40
CA GLU A 325 29.80 -33.47 55.43
C GLU A 325 29.01 -32.15 55.47
N CYS A 326 27.68 -32.23 55.50
CA CYS A 326 26.82 -31.06 55.65
C CYS A 326 26.92 -30.45 57.04
N GLN A 327 27.02 -31.23 58.12
CA GLN A 327 27.34 -30.74 59.47
C GLN A 327 28.68 -29.99 59.48
N GLY A 328 29.74 -30.60 58.94
CA GLY A 328 31.08 -30.01 58.93
C GLY A 328 31.14 -28.71 58.13
N LEU A 329 30.46 -28.65 56.98
CA LEU A 329 30.35 -27.43 56.18
C LEU A 329 29.38 -26.41 56.79
N ARG A 330 28.28 -26.82 57.42
CA ARG A 330 27.37 -25.94 58.17
C ARG A 330 28.04 -25.35 59.39
N GLU A 331 28.90 -26.08 60.09
CA GLU A 331 29.74 -25.48 61.14
C GLU A 331 30.80 -24.54 60.56
N VAL A 332 31.46 -24.88 59.45
CA VAL A 332 32.48 -24.01 58.84
C VAL A 332 31.86 -22.75 58.23
N ILE A 333 30.64 -22.84 57.70
CA ILE A 333 29.89 -21.73 57.11
C ILE A 333 29.12 -20.96 58.18
N SER A 334 28.54 -21.59 59.20
CA SER A 334 28.09 -20.87 60.40
C SER A 334 29.28 -20.17 61.04
N ARG A 335 30.47 -20.78 61.17
CA ARG A 335 31.65 -20.07 61.69
C ARG A 335 32.16 -18.96 60.74
N ARG A 336 32.03 -19.08 59.41
CA ARG A 336 32.30 -17.96 58.48
C ARG A 336 31.24 -16.88 58.54
N ILE A 337 29.97 -17.23 58.73
CA ILE A 337 28.82 -16.32 58.89
C ILE A 337 28.72 -15.77 60.30
N ASP A 338 29.33 -16.38 61.30
CA ASP A 338 29.49 -15.85 62.64
C ASP A 338 30.80 -15.05 62.72
N GLN A 339 31.70 -15.16 61.73
CA GLN A 339 32.80 -14.22 61.49
C GLN A 339 32.38 -13.05 60.60
N GLN A 340 31.48 -13.28 59.64
CA GLN A 340 30.92 -12.27 58.73
C GLN A 340 29.76 -11.53 59.39
N LYS A 341 28.93 -12.20 60.22
CA LYS A 341 28.05 -11.54 61.19
C LYS A 341 28.82 -11.05 62.41
N ALA A 342 29.99 -11.58 62.81
CA ALA A 342 30.85 -10.80 63.71
C ALA A 342 31.48 -9.59 63.00
N ALA A 343 31.50 -9.53 61.67
CA ALA A 343 31.84 -8.32 60.93
C ALA A 343 30.63 -7.38 60.75
N GLU A 344 29.41 -7.88 60.49
CA GLU A 344 28.16 -7.10 60.35
C GLU A 344 27.62 -6.63 61.71
N LYS A 345 27.88 -7.39 62.77
CA LYS A 345 27.52 -7.09 64.17
C LYS A 345 28.68 -6.48 64.97
N ALA A 346 29.88 -6.46 64.39
CA ALA A 346 30.88 -5.39 64.60
C ALA A 346 30.92 -4.49 63.36
N GLY A 347 29.73 -4.15 62.85
CA GLY A 347 29.55 -3.36 61.66
C GLY A 347 28.89 -2.01 61.99
N GLU A 348 29.54 -0.84 61.86
CA GLU A 348 30.95 -0.55 61.52
C GLU A 348 31.48 -1.16 60.20
N LEU A 349 30.59 -1.66 59.33
CA LEU A 349 30.87 -2.08 57.95
C LEU A 349 30.44 -0.99 56.97
N GLU A 350 29.38 -0.25 57.30
CA GLU A 350 29.26 1.10 56.81
C GLU A 350 30.38 1.96 57.40
N LEU A 351 30.98 2.76 56.53
CA LEU A 351 31.76 3.90 56.95
C LEU A 351 30.76 5.00 57.29
N ASP A 352 30.49 5.23 58.58
CA ASP A 352 29.81 6.44 59.07
C ASP A 352 30.76 7.64 58.93
N LEU A 353 30.98 7.99 57.66
CA LEU A 353 31.86 9.05 57.19
C LEU A 353 31.07 9.91 56.19
N PRO A 354 31.37 11.21 56.10
CA PRO A 354 30.87 12.05 55.02
C PRO A 354 31.06 11.42 53.63
N LEU A 355 30.15 11.73 52.71
CA LEU A 355 30.21 11.27 51.33
C LEU A 355 31.56 11.60 50.65
N ASP A 356 32.22 12.69 51.06
CA ASP A 356 33.56 13.09 50.58
C ASP A 356 34.62 12.03 50.91
N ASP A 357 34.62 11.50 52.13
CA ASP A 357 35.57 10.48 52.59
C ASP A 357 35.25 9.10 51.99
N ILE A 358 33.97 8.76 51.85
CA ILE A 358 33.53 7.54 51.14
C ILE A 358 34.02 7.60 49.68
N VAL A 359 33.76 8.71 48.97
CA VAL A 359 34.28 8.97 47.62
C VAL A 359 35.81 9.02 47.63
N GLY A 360 36.42 9.56 48.68
CA GLY A 360 37.85 9.52 48.97
C GLY A 360 38.42 8.12 48.81
N LEU A 361 37.81 7.17 49.53
CA LEU A 361 38.20 5.77 49.62
C LEU A 361 37.86 4.89 48.41
N LEU A 362 37.08 5.37 47.43
CA LEU A 362 36.86 4.71 46.13
C LEU A 362 38.11 4.80 45.21
N SER A 363 39.28 4.45 45.72
CA SER A 363 40.55 4.42 44.98
C SER A 363 41.06 2.99 44.80
N ARG A 364 41.74 2.74 43.68
CA ARG A 364 42.47 1.48 43.41
C ARG A 364 43.68 1.28 44.32
N GLU A 365 44.08 2.33 45.06
CA GLU A 365 45.15 2.32 46.07
C GLU A 365 44.61 1.98 47.47
N THR A 366 43.28 1.98 47.67
CA THR A 366 42.64 1.63 48.94
C THR A 366 42.73 0.12 49.19
N PRO A 367 43.09 -0.35 50.41
CA PRO A 367 43.09 -1.78 50.76
C PRO A 367 41.73 -2.43 50.50
N THR A 368 41.71 -3.63 49.93
CA THR A 368 40.50 -4.30 49.39
C THR A 368 39.30 -4.33 50.33
N ILE A 369 39.51 -4.57 51.63
CA ILE A 369 38.44 -4.60 52.64
C ILE A 369 37.84 -3.21 52.86
N THR A 370 38.68 -2.18 52.97
CA THR A 370 38.23 -0.78 53.10
C THR A 370 37.58 -0.27 51.82
N LEU A 371 38.08 -0.71 50.65
CA LEU A 371 37.49 -0.41 49.35
C LEU A 371 36.11 -1.07 49.17
N LEU A 372 35.93 -2.30 49.67
CA LEU A 372 34.63 -2.97 49.73
C LEU A 372 33.64 -2.21 50.62
N LYS A 373 34.07 -1.79 51.82
CA LYS A 373 33.25 -0.93 52.70
C LYS A 373 32.80 0.36 52.01
N ALA A 374 33.74 1.08 51.37
CA ALA A 374 33.43 2.32 50.67
C ALA A 374 32.48 2.10 49.48
N ALA A 375 32.71 1.05 48.68
CA ALA A 375 31.83 0.72 47.56
C ALA A 375 30.41 0.35 48.03
N MET A 376 30.29 -0.40 49.12
CA MET A 376 29.00 -0.83 49.69
C MET A 376 28.22 0.33 50.31
N SER A 377 28.85 1.17 51.14
CA SER A 377 28.22 2.39 51.66
C SER A 377 27.76 3.31 50.53
N PHE A 378 28.57 3.47 49.48
CA PHE A 378 28.19 4.27 48.31
C PHE A 378 27.03 3.62 47.52
N ALA A 379 27.00 2.28 47.37
CA ALA A 379 25.92 1.57 46.70
C ALA A 379 24.57 1.68 47.43
N ASN A 380 24.61 1.63 48.76
CA ASN A 380 23.45 1.77 49.64
C ASN A 380 22.92 3.22 49.63
N LEU A 381 23.80 4.21 49.82
CA LEU A 381 23.44 5.63 49.71
C LEU A 381 22.81 5.94 48.35
N ALA A 382 23.34 5.37 47.26
CA ALA A 382 22.82 5.52 45.91
C ALA A 382 21.45 4.85 45.68
N GLN A 383 21.01 3.94 46.54
CA GLN A 383 19.71 3.27 46.39
C GLN A 383 18.54 4.24 46.67
N ALA A 384 18.72 5.14 47.64
CA ALA A 384 17.72 6.12 48.08
C ALA A 384 17.43 7.18 46.99
N PRO A 385 16.16 7.40 46.58
CA PRO A 385 15.81 8.34 45.50
C PRO A 385 16.36 9.76 45.67
N GLU A 386 16.31 10.29 46.90
CA GLU A 386 16.77 11.62 47.30
C GLU A 386 18.29 11.83 47.16
N ASN A 387 19.08 10.76 47.24
CA ASN A 387 20.54 10.81 47.15
C ASN A 387 21.04 10.74 45.71
N LYS A 388 20.32 10.00 44.83
CA LYS A 388 20.75 9.71 43.46
C LYS A 388 21.21 10.95 42.68
N LEU A 389 20.40 12.01 42.70
CA LEU A 389 20.71 13.25 41.96
C LEU A 389 21.99 13.92 42.46
N ASN A 390 22.20 13.92 43.77
CA ASN A 390 23.31 14.62 44.44
C ASN A 390 24.63 13.85 44.36
N MET A 391 24.58 12.52 44.45
CA MET A 391 25.77 11.66 44.35
C MET A 391 26.36 11.64 42.94
N ALA A 392 25.54 11.70 41.89
CA ALA A 392 26.01 11.72 40.51
C ALA A 392 26.54 13.09 40.03
N ILE A 393 26.45 14.13 40.87
CA ILE A 393 27.15 15.43 40.67
C ILE A 393 28.29 15.62 41.67
N TYR A 394 28.58 14.62 42.51
CA TYR A 394 29.63 14.73 43.52
C TYR A 394 31.03 14.68 42.87
N PRO A 395 31.94 15.63 43.16
CA PRO A 395 33.22 15.74 42.46
C PRO A 395 34.05 14.45 42.46
N GLY A 396 34.39 13.94 41.28
CA GLY A 396 35.22 12.76 41.11
C GLY A 396 34.56 11.42 41.47
N ALA A 397 33.32 11.42 41.96
CA ALA A 397 32.65 10.19 42.42
C ALA A 397 32.37 9.22 41.28
N LEU A 398 31.88 9.73 40.13
CA LEU A 398 31.60 8.90 38.97
C LEU A 398 32.88 8.41 38.29
N GLU A 399 33.91 9.25 38.20
CA GLU A 399 35.22 8.89 37.66
C GLU A 399 35.90 7.78 38.47
N LYS A 400 35.81 7.87 39.81
CA LYS A 400 36.30 6.83 40.73
C LYS A 400 35.48 5.55 40.63
N LEU A 401 34.14 5.65 40.62
CA LEU A 401 33.25 4.50 40.50
C LEU A 401 33.48 3.74 39.19
N VAL A 402 33.52 4.46 38.06
CA VAL A 402 33.92 3.90 36.75
C VAL A 402 35.34 3.35 36.82
N GLY A 403 36.24 4.00 37.56
CA GLY A 403 37.58 3.56 37.91
C GLY A 403 37.68 2.14 38.48
N LEU A 404 36.65 1.69 39.22
CA LEU A 404 36.53 0.36 39.83
C LEU A 404 35.85 -0.69 38.93
N LEU A 405 35.21 -0.29 37.82
CA LEU A 405 34.55 -1.21 36.88
C LEU A 405 35.57 -1.90 35.94
N THR A 406 36.52 -2.65 36.48
CA THR A 406 37.51 -3.42 35.70
C THR A 406 37.73 -4.82 36.27
N LEU A 407 38.07 -5.77 35.40
CA LEU A 407 38.21 -7.20 35.71
C LEU A 407 39.35 -7.53 36.70
N ASP A 408 40.25 -6.58 36.96
CA ASP A 408 41.33 -6.69 37.94
C ASP A 408 40.92 -6.25 39.35
N ILE A 409 39.68 -5.81 39.54
CA ILE A 409 39.07 -5.52 40.83
C ILE A 409 38.34 -6.78 41.35
N PRO A 410 38.55 -7.22 42.61
CA PRO A 410 37.91 -8.41 43.15
C PRO A 410 36.38 -8.38 43.02
N HIS A 411 35.78 -9.50 42.62
CA HIS A 411 34.37 -9.56 42.20
C HIS A 411 33.37 -9.00 43.24
N VAL A 412 33.66 -9.13 44.55
CA VAL A 412 32.82 -8.53 45.62
C VAL A 412 32.81 -7.00 45.56
N VAL A 413 33.96 -6.36 45.34
CA VAL A 413 34.05 -4.89 45.15
C VAL A 413 33.43 -4.49 43.81
N LEU A 414 33.62 -5.32 42.79
CA LEU A 414 33.11 -5.11 41.44
C LEU A 414 31.58 -5.16 41.37
N PHE A 415 30.95 -6.04 42.16
CA PHE A 415 29.50 -6.10 42.37
C PHE A 415 28.98 -4.82 43.03
N GLU A 416 29.57 -4.40 44.15
CA GLU A 416 29.17 -3.17 44.83
C GLU A 416 29.33 -1.92 43.93
N ALA A 417 30.44 -1.83 43.19
CA ALA A 417 30.68 -0.74 42.23
C ALA A 417 29.65 -0.75 41.08
N ALA A 418 29.29 -1.94 40.57
CA ALA A 418 28.25 -2.09 39.57
C ALA A 418 26.86 -1.73 40.13
N ARG A 419 26.51 -2.20 41.34
CA ARG A 419 25.22 -1.88 42.01
C ARG A 419 25.09 -0.39 42.26
N ALA A 420 26.14 0.25 42.76
CA ALA A 420 26.21 1.70 42.90
C ALA A 420 25.94 2.43 41.58
N PHE A 421 26.62 2.03 40.50
CA PHE A 421 26.44 2.67 39.20
C PHE A 421 24.99 2.45 38.70
N ALA A 422 24.47 1.23 38.76
CA ALA A 422 23.11 0.87 38.37
C ALA A 422 22.02 1.52 39.24
N ASN A 423 22.32 1.84 40.50
CA ASN A 423 21.44 2.59 41.39
C ASN A 423 21.40 4.07 40.98
N LEU A 424 22.54 4.70 40.74
CA LEU A 424 22.60 6.09 40.27
C LEU A 424 22.01 6.26 38.88
N SER A 425 22.21 5.30 37.98
CA SER A 425 21.76 5.38 36.60
C SER A 425 20.23 5.46 36.53
N SER A 426 19.52 4.71 37.39
CA SER A 426 18.05 4.60 37.42
C SER A 426 17.27 5.94 37.45
N ALA A 427 17.87 7.02 37.96
CA ALA A 427 17.26 8.36 37.96
C ALA A 427 17.56 9.10 36.65
N LYS A 428 16.53 9.69 36.02
CA LYS A 428 16.59 10.27 34.67
C LYS A 428 17.73 11.30 34.52
N GLU A 429 17.93 12.09 35.56
CA GLU A 429 18.76 13.29 35.64
C GLU A 429 20.27 12.98 35.73
N ASN A 430 20.66 11.72 35.91
CA ASN A 430 22.05 11.30 36.14
C ASN A 430 22.75 10.76 34.89
N ARG A 431 21.94 10.19 34.03
CA ARG A 431 22.26 9.32 32.91
C ARG A 431 23.22 9.94 31.92
N ASP A 432 22.92 11.18 31.57
CA ASP A 432 23.74 12.04 30.74
C ASP A 432 25.10 12.36 31.33
N LYS A 433 25.21 12.46 32.64
CA LYS A 433 26.50 12.67 33.32
C LYS A 433 27.28 11.36 33.25
N MET A 434 26.65 10.25 33.63
CA MET A 434 27.25 8.93 33.79
C MET A 434 27.80 8.32 32.50
N ALA A 435 27.09 8.39 31.37
CA ALA A 435 27.60 7.88 30.09
C ALA A 435 28.51 8.87 29.33
N ARG A 436 28.69 10.11 29.83
CA ARG A 436 29.76 11.00 29.41
C ARG A 436 31.08 10.74 30.16
N VAL A 437 31.07 9.98 31.27
CA VAL A 437 32.28 9.61 32.01
C VAL A 437 33.19 8.76 31.12
N PRO A 438 34.49 9.09 30.97
CA PRO A 438 35.39 8.36 30.09
C PRO A 438 35.41 6.86 30.38
N ARG A 439 35.22 6.06 29.32
CA ARG A 439 35.25 4.58 29.34
C ARG A 439 34.14 3.89 30.16
N ALA A 440 33.12 4.60 30.66
CA ALA A 440 32.01 3.96 31.38
C ALA A 440 31.30 2.87 30.55
N ILE A 441 30.89 3.21 29.32
CA ILE A 441 30.24 2.28 28.38
C ILE A 441 31.14 1.09 28.03
N GLU A 442 32.44 1.35 27.79
CA GLU A 442 33.43 0.30 27.49
C GLU A 442 33.58 -0.69 28.64
N ARG A 443 33.64 -0.19 29.87
CA ARG A 443 33.84 -0.98 31.08
C ARG A 443 32.63 -1.85 31.38
N LEU A 444 31.43 -1.29 31.30
CA LEU A 444 30.18 -2.06 31.46
C LEU A 444 30.04 -3.14 30.38
N ALA A 445 30.36 -2.84 29.12
CA ALA A 445 30.42 -3.85 28.06
C ALA A 445 31.47 -4.94 28.34
N CYS A 446 32.64 -4.56 28.85
CA CYS A 446 33.69 -5.50 29.24
C CYS A 446 33.24 -6.43 30.38
N LEU A 447 32.58 -5.91 31.42
CA LEU A 447 32.03 -6.72 32.51
C LEU A 447 30.92 -7.67 32.02
N MET A 448 30.07 -7.22 31.10
CA MET A 448 29.07 -8.06 30.44
C MET A 448 29.66 -9.18 29.57
N GLY A 449 30.87 -9.00 29.02
CA GLY A 449 31.51 -9.91 28.06
C GLY A 449 32.59 -10.84 28.61
N ASN A 450 32.75 -10.92 29.93
CA ASN A 450 33.81 -11.71 30.56
C ASN A 450 33.26 -12.57 31.71
N GLU A 451 34.08 -13.54 32.14
CA GLU A 451 33.80 -14.39 33.29
C GLU A 451 33.82 -13.56 34.59
N VAL A 452 32.63 -13.14 35.02
CA VAL A 452 32.35 -12.55 36.33
C VAL A 452 31.08 -13.20 36.89
N PRO A 453 30.83 -13.15 38.22
CA PRO A 453 29.63 -13.73 38.80
C PRO A 453 28.34 -13.19 38.18
N ILE A 454 27.30 -14.02 38.17
CA ILE A 454 25.98 -13.66 37.63
C ILE A 454 25.47 -12.36 38.28
N SER A 455 25.70 -12.12 39.57
CA SER A 455 25.36 -10.85 40.25
C SER A 455 26.08 -9.60 39.70
N VAL A 456 27.35 -9.75 39.26
CA VAL A 456 28.10 -8.68 38.57
C VAL A 456 27.59 -8.51 37.15
N HIS A 457 27.26 -9.60 36.45
CA HIS A 457 26.49 -9.49 35.21
C HIS A 457 25.15 -8.80 35.48
N THR A 458 24.46 -9.03 36.62
CA THR A 458 23.20 -8.33 36.96
C THR A 458 23.50 -6.86 36.92
N GLU A 459 24.39 -6.36 37.76
CA GLU A 459 24.46 -4.92 37.99
C GLU A 459 25.26 -4.17 36.92
N ALA A 460 26.24 -4.80 36.26
CA ALA A 460 26.96 -4.14 35.15
C ALA A 460 26.11 -4.06 33.88
N ALA A 461 25.25 -5.06 33.66
CA ALA A 461 24.17 -4.94 32.70
C ALA A 461 23.04 -4.04 33.26
N ARG A 462 22.84 -3.96 34.58
CA ARG A 462 21.81 -3.09 35.16
C ARG A 462 22.22 -1.61 35.18
N ALA A 463 23.47 -1.32 34.89
CA ALA A 463 24.06 0.02 34.81
C ALA A 463 23.71 0.78 33.51
N PHE A 464 22.56 0.47 32.93
CA PHE A 464 22.38 0.59 31.48
C PHE A 464 20.98 1.09 31.06
N ALA A 465 19.86 1.01 31.83
CA ALA A 465 18.51 1.54 31.45
C ALA A 465 18.27 3.01 31.64
N ASP A 466 19.36 3.62 31.27
CA ASP A 466 19.90 4.87 31.67
C ASP A 466 20.87 5.31 30.56
N LEU A 467 21.08 4.47 29.52
CA LEU A 467 21.89 4.73 28.34
C LEU A 467 21.18 4.42 26.95
N ALA A 468 19.82 4.41 26.87
CA ALA A 468 18.87 4.16 25.70
C ALA A 468 17.26 4.40 25.70
N VAL A 469 16.54 5.27 26.45
CA VAL A 469 15.52 6.26 25.94
C VAL A 469 16.32 7.53 25.56
N GLU A 470 16.14 8.88 25.70
CA GLU A 470 16.94 10.21 25.46
C GLU A 470 17.76 10.91 24.24
N LYS A 471 17.54 10.81 22.90
CA LYS A 471 18.41 11.15 21.69
C LYS A 471 19.75 10.44 21.37
N ASP A 472 20.83 10.58 22.14
CA ASP A 472 22.21 10.26 21.66
C ASP A 472 22.89 8.94 22.11
N HIS A 473 22.66 8.40 23.32
CA HIS A 473 23.47 7.24 23.82
C HIS A 473 23.17 5.94 23.07
N GLN A 474 21.94 5.69 22.60
CA GLN A 474 21.66 4.50 21.76
C GLN A 474 22.65 4.48 20.61
N VAL A 475 22.78 5.59 19.87
CA VAL A 475 23.65 5.71 18.70
C VAL A 475 25.13 5.56 19.07
N ARG A 476 25.57 6.15 20.19
CA ARG A 476 26.96 6.03 20.70
C ARG A 476 27.31 4.61 21.13
N MET A 477 26.46 3.96 21.93
CA MET A 477 26.71 2.61 22.47
C MET A 477 26.57 1.53 21.40
N GLY A 478 25.56 1.65 20.54
CA GLY A 478 25.41 0.81 19.36
C GLY A 478 26.47 1.06 18.27
N ALA A 479 27.45 1.95 18.50
CA ALA A 479 28.65 2.06 17.67
C ALA A 479 29.87 1.33 18.28
N VAL A 480 29.79 0.84 19.52
CA VAL A 480 30.84 0.03 20.16
C VAL A 480 30.63 -1.44 19.76
N PRO A 481 31.53 -2.08 18.99
CA PRO A 481 31.28 -3.42 18.43
C PRO A 481 31.04 -4.49 19.51
N VAL A 482 31.84 -4.46 20.58
CA VAL A 482 31.76 -5.36 21.73
C VAL A 482 30.37 -5.34 22.37
N VAL A 483 29.64 -4.22 22.36
CA VAL A 483 28.28 -4.16 22.95
C VAL A 483 27.32 -5.11 22.26
N LEU A 484 27.38 -5.29 20.94
CA LEU A 484 26.47 -6.20 20.23
C LEU A 484 26.85 -7.67 20.43
N GLU A 485 28.15 -7.96 20.47
CA GLU A 485 28.71 -9.28 20.78
C GLU A 485 28.26 -9.73 22.16
N THR A 486 28.61 -8.96 23.19
CA THR A 486 28.28 -9.29 24.58
C THR A 486 26.78 -9.35 24.80
N LEU A 487 25.99 -8.44 24.23
CA LEU A 487 24.52 -8.47 24.41
C LEU A 487 23.88 -9.70 23.76
N VAL A 488 24.40 -10.24 22.65
CA VAL A 488 23.83 -11.39 21.94
C VAL A 488 24.25 -12.72 22.55
N GLU A 489 25.47 -12.81 23.10
CA GLU A 489 25.86 -13.90 24.01
C GLU A 489 24.97 -13.87 25.26
N LEU A 490 24.70 -12.66 25.79
CA LEU A 490 23.80 -12.41 26.91
C LEU A 490 22.31 -12.68 26.62
N LEU A 491 21.94 -13.27 25.46
CA LEU A 491 20.61 -13.84 25.19
C LEU A 491 20.54 -15.38 25.35
N HIS A 492 21.61 -16.06 25.80
CA HIS A 492 21.58 -17.53 25.91
C HIS A 492 20.65 -18.09 27.00
N ARG A 493 20.22 -19.35 26.84
CA ARG A 493 19.38 -20.05 27.83
C ARG A 493 20.08 -20.33 29.14
N ASP A 494 21.39 -20.60 29.10
CA ASP A 494 22.24 -20.91 30.27
C ASP A 494 22.55 -19.67 31.12
N ALA A 495 21.57 -18.76 31.11
CA ALA A 495 21.36 -17.62 31.96
C ALA A 495 19.88 -17.68 32.51
N GLY A 496 18.83 -17.08 31.88
CA GLY A 496 17.35 -17.20 32.16
C GLY A 496 16.66 -16.52 33.39
N GLU A 497 15.84 -15.44 33.25
CA GLU A 497 14.91 -14.75 34.27
C GLU A 497 15.15 -13.29 34.92
N MET A 498 16.09 -12.96 35.85
CA MET A 498 16.76 -11.62 36.20
C MET A 498 18.33 -11.21 35.99
N VAL A 499 19.30 -12.00 35.40
CA VAL A 499 20.43 -11.92 34.33
C VAL A 499 20.52 -12.75 32.86
N GLN A 500 19.56 -13.14 31.92
CA GLN A 500 19.25 -13.24 30.40
C GLN A 500 18.06 -12.40 29.72
N GLU A 501 16.81 -12.32 30.25
CA GLU A 501 15.67 -11.36 29.99
C GLU A 501 16.03 -10.03 29.32
N GLN A 502 16.35 -9.02 30.13
CA GLN A 502 16.51 -7.63 29.74
C GLN A 502 17.74 -7.39 28.86
N ALA A 503 18.61 -8.35 28.54
CA ALA A 503 19.45 -8.20 27.34
C ALA A 503 18.57 -7.96 26.09
N SER A 504 17.31 -8.41 26.14
CA SER A 504 16.24 -8.02 25.22
C SER A 504 15.71 -6.60 25.43
N ARG A 505 15.70 -6.02 26.65
CA ARG A 505 15.40 -4.58 26.88
C ARG A 505 16.53 -3.69 26.36
N ALA A 506 17.79 -4.09 26.58
CA ALA A 506 18.97 -3.49 25.96
C ALA A 506 18.81 -3.43 24.44
N LEU A 507 18.65 -4.60 23.84
CA LEU A 507 18.55 -4.77 22.40
C LEU A 507 17.32 -4.03 21.84
N ALA A 508 16.15 -4.16 22.49
CA ALA A 508 14.92 -3.48 22.07
C ALA A 508 15.11 -1.97 21.99
N ASN A 509 15.85 -1.42 22.94
CA ASN A 509 16.05 0.01 23.05
C ASN A 509 17.24 0.51 22.24
N LEU A 510 18.31 -0.26 22.05
CA LEU A 510 19.26 -0.04 20.96
C LEU A 510 18.55 0.00 19.59
N THR A 511 17.55 -0.87 19.38
CA THR A 511 16.73 -0.89 18.15
C THR A 511 15.64 0.19 18.10
N SER A 512 15.46 1.00 19.13
CA SER A 512 14.65 2.23 19.01
C SER A 512 15.37 3.32 18.18
N ALA A 513 16.69 3.21 18.00
CA ALA A 513 17.49 4.04 17.10
C ALA A 513 17.49 3.40 15.71
N ASP A 514 16.99 4.14 14.72
CA ASP A 514 17.06 3.76 13.31
C ASP A 514 18.51 3.47 12.88
N GLU A 515 19.44 4.26 13.40
CA GLU A 515 20.89 4.21 13.15
C GLU A 515 21.53 2.88 13.63
N ASN A 516 20.88 2.18 14.55
CA ASN A 516 21.35 0.93 15.13
C ASN A 516 20.62 -0.31 14.62
N VAL A 517 19.33 -0.22 14.26
CA VAL A 517 18.54 -1.38 13.81
C VAL A 517 19.29 -2.18 12.74
N THR A 518 19.88 -1.49 11.76
CA THR A 518 20.63 -2.14 10.69
C THR A 518 21.83 -2.93 11.24
N LYS A 519 22.57 -2.39 12.21
CA LYS A 519 23.73 -3.06 12.83
C LYS A 519 23.29 -4.27 13.65
N VAL A 520 22.26 -4.10 14.48
CA VAL A 520 21.70 -5.14 15.35
C VAL A 520 21.14 -6.30 14.53
N ALA A 521 20.32 -6.01 13.52
CA ALA A 521 19.64 -7.04 12.72
C ALA A 521 20.59 -7.84 11.81
N VAL A 522 21.76 -7.30 11.44
CA VAL A 522 22.78 -8.05 10.66
C VAL A 522 23.88 -8.66 11.51
N TYR A 523 23.95 -8.36 12.81
CA TYR A 523 24.92 -8.99 13.72
C TYR A 523 24.63 -10.50 13.85
N PRO A 524 25.64 -11.39 13.81
CA PRO A 524 25.44 -12.84 13.79
C PRO A 524 24.49 -13.35 14.88
N ASN A 525 23.60 -14.27 14.49
CA ASN A 525 22.64 -14.98 15.34
C ASN A 525 21.60 -14.12 16.10
N THR A 526 21.69 -12.79 16.11
CA THR A 526 20.77 -11.88 16.84
C THR A 526 19.29 -12.22 16.63
N ILE A 527 18.85 -12.29 15.37
CA ILE A 527 17.46 -12.59 15.01
C ILE A 527 17.02 -13.93 15.62
N GLY A 528 17.89 -14.94 15.57
CA GLY A 528 17.59 -16.27 16.10
C GLY A 528 17.46 -16.27 17.61
N ARG A 529 18.43 -15.67 18.32
CA ARG A 529 18.39 -15.57 19.79
C ARG A 529 17.14 -14.83 20.28
N VAL A 530 16.77 -13.72 19.66
CA VAL A 530 15.57 -12.97 20.06
C VAL A 530 14.28 -13.72 19.72
N VAL A 531 14.23 -14.48 18.62
CA VAL A 531 13.11 -15.40 18.32
C VAL A 531 13.04 -16.55 19.32
N ASP A 532 14.17 -17.04 19.83
CA ASP A 532 14.19 -18.11 20.84
C ASP A 532 13.72 -17.65 22.22
N LEU A 533 13.79 -16.35 22.49
CA LEU A 533 13.16 -15.69 23.64
C LEU A 533 11.66 -15.37 23.47
N LEU A 534 11.04 -15.74 22.34
CA LEU A 534 9.58 -15.76 22.16
C LEU A 534 8.93 -17.12 22.49
N SER A 535 9.68 -18.05 23.06
CA SER A 535 9.19 -19.39 23.37
C SER A 535 8.33 -19.38 24.65
N LYS A 536 7.35 -20.28 24.78
CA LYS A 536 6.34 -20.25 25.87
C LYS A 536 6.92 -20.47 27.27
N ASP A 537 8.05 -21.16 27.32
CA ASP A 537 8.88 -21.51 28.47
C ASP A 537 9.89 -20.40 28.85
N ILE A 538 9.70 -19.18 28.33
CA ILE A 538 10.50 -18.01 28.61
C ILE A 538 9.56 -16.95 29.24
N PRO A 539 9.87 -16.35 30.40
CA PRO A 539 8.91 -15.48 31.09
C PRO A 539 8.39 -14.30 30.28
N VAL A 540 7.17 -13.88 30.61
CA VAL A 540 6.44 -12.78 29.95
C VAL A 540 7.26 -11.49 29.88
N ALA A 541 8.04 -11.18 30.92
CA ALA A 541 8.93 -10.01 30.91
C ALA A 541 9.97 -10.12 29.78
N VAL A 542 10.62 -11.28 29.63
CA VAL A 542 11.59 -11.57 28.57
C VAL A 542 10.94 -11.47 27.20
N GLN A 543 9.82 -12.17 27.02
CA GLN A 543 9.05 -12.20 25.78
C GLN A 543 8.64 -10.78 25.36
N LEU A 544 8.21 -9.92 26.30
CA LEU A 544 7.79 -8.55 26.05
C LEU A 544 8.93 -7.70 25.49
N GLN A 545 10.12 -7.78 26.09
CA GLN A 545 11.28 -7.03 25.59
C GLN A 545 11.78 -7.60 24.25
N ALA A 546 11.84 -8.93 24.10
CA ALA A 546 12.26 -9.59 22.86
C ALA A 546 11.30 -9.27 21.69
N ALA A 547 9.99 -9.30 21.94
CA ALA A 547 8.97 -8.89 20.99
C ALA A 547 9.07 -7.39 20.66
N ARG A 548 9.45 -6.52 21.60
CA ARG A 548 9.73 -5.10 21.31
C ARG A 548 10.94 -4.93 20.39
N ALA A 549 12.02 -5.69 20.61
CA ALA A 549 13.19 -5.67 19.72
C ALA A 549 12.85 -6.12 18.29
N LEU A 550 12.09 -7.21 18.13
CA LEU A 550 11.63 -7.67 16.81
C LEU A 550 10.66 -6.69 16.15
N THR A 551 9.75 -6.09 16.93
CA THR A 551 8.83 -5.04 16.44
C THR A 551 9.60 -3.84 15.89
N ASN A 552 10.60 -3.37 16.64
CA ASN A 552 11.44 -2.22 16.28
C ASN A 552 12.31 -2.54 15.05
N MET A 553 13.00 -3.69 15.04
CA MET A 553 13.81 -4.14 13.90
C MET A 553 13.00 -4.28 12.60
N ALA A 554 11.75 -4.73 12.70
CA ALA A 554 10.84 -4.83 11.56
C ALA A 554 10.31 -3.47 11.11
N TYR A 555 9.93 -2.58 12.05
CA TYR A 555 9.39 -1.25 11.76
C TYR A 555 10.33 -0.40 10.90
N VAL A 556 11.59 -0.26 11.32
CA VAL A 556 12.56 0.60 10.63
C VAL A 556 12.87 0.08 9.22
N LYS A 557 12.95 -1.25 9.03
CA LYS A 557 13.11 -1.84 7.70
C LYS A 557 11.88 -1.63 6.81
N VAL A 558 10.66 -1.71 7.35
CA VAL A 558 9.45 -1.32 6.62
C VAL A 558 9.50 0.14 6.20
N ARG A 559 9.91 1.05 7.10
CA ARG A 559 10.04 2.48 6.78
C ARG A 559 11.06 2.72 5.66
N ALA A 560 12.20 2.03 5.68
CA ALA A 560 13.19 2.07 4.61
C ALA A 560 12.67 1.50 3.27
N VAL A 561 11.96 0.36 3.30
CA VAL A 561 11.34 -0.27 2.11
C VAL A 561 10.32 0.66 1.46
N LEU A 562 9.48 1.34 2.27
CA LEU A 562 8.44 2.24 1.75
C LEU A 562 9.02 3.57 1.24
N ALA A 563 10.09 4.08 1.87
CA ALA A 563 10.78 5.29 1.41
C ALA A 563 11.61 5.04 0.13
N PHE A 564 12.20 3.86 -0.02
CA PHE A 564 13.13 3.54 -1.11
C PHE A 564 12.85 2.16 -1.77
N PRO A 565 11.68 1.95 -2.42
CA PRO A 565 11.25 0.62 -2.89
C PRO A 565 12.20 -0.07 -3.88
N ASN A 566 12.95 0.72 -4.66
CA ASN A 566 13.85 0.23 -5.72
C ASN A 566 15.32 0.08 -5.27
N LEU A 567 15.64 0.37 -4.00
CA LEU A 567 17.00 0.58 -3.50
C LEU A 567 17.47 -0.57 -2.57
N MET A 568 16.91 -1.77 -2.80
CA MET A 568 16.98 -2.93 -1.91
C MET A 568 18.17 -3.87 -2.21
N GLU A 569 19.37 -3.32 -2.41
CA GLU A 569 20.60 -4.12 -2.49
C GLU A 569 21.22 -4.31 -1.11
N GLY A 570 20.87 -5.44 -0.47
CA GLY A 570 21.39 -5.84 0.83
C GLY A 570 20.53 -6.91 1.49
N ARG A 571 20.99 -7.45 2.64
CA ARG A 571 20.18 -8.39 3.44
C ARG A 571 18.81 -7.78 3.77
N ASN A 572 17.75 -8.56 3.58
CA ASN A 572 16.39 -8.15 3.86
C ASN A 572 15.90 -8.90 5.08
N TRP A 573 16.26 -8.42 6.26
CA TRP A 573 15.97 -9.12 7.51
C TRP A 573 14.47 -9.27 7.83
N LEU A 574 13.57 -8.55 7.15
CA LEU A 574 12.13 -8.86 7.20
C LEU A 574 11.83 -10.23 6.56
N VAL A 575 12.52 -10.56 5.47
CA VAL A 575 12.41 -11.87 4.80
C VAL A 575 13.12 -12.93 5.64
N GLU A 576 14.33 -12.65 6.13
CA GLU A 576 15.09 -13.60 6.94
C GLU A 576 14.39 -13.91 8.28
N LEU A 577 13.72 -12.94 8.92
CA LEU A 577 12.90 -13.16 10.11
C LEU A 577 11.62 -13.95 9.81
N ALA A 578 11.00 -13.79 8.63
CA ALA A 578 9.84 -14.60 8.23
C ALA A 578 10.23 -16.04 7.83
N GLU A 579 11.46 -16.24 7.35
CA GLU A 579 12.00 -17.57 6.98
C GLU A 579 12.77 -18.25 8.13
N TYR A 580 13.06 -17.57 9.24
CA TYR A 580 13.77 -18.16 10.38
C TYR A 580 12.94 -19.29 11.02
N PRO A 581 13.50 -20.49 11.24
CA PRO A 581 12.78 -21.63 11.82
C PRO A 581 12.09 -21.29 13.14
N GLY A 582 10.78 -21.50 13.20
CA GLY A 582 9.97 -21.25 14.39
C GLY A 582 9.56 -19.79 14.63
N ALA A 583 10.07 -18.80 13.89
CA ALA A 583 9.72 -17.39 14.11
C ALA A 583 8.22 -17.11 13.92
N LEU A 584 7.65 -17.47 12.76
CA LEU A 584 6.21 -17.28 12.50
C LEU A 584 5.32 -18.14 13.43
N PRO A 585 5.64 -19.43 13.72
CA PRO A 585 4.95 -20.19 14.77
C PRO A 585 4.95 -19.52 16.16
N LYS A 586 6.10 -19.07 16.67
CA LYS A 586 6.19 -18.41 18.00
C LYS A 586 5.40 -17.10 18.01
N LEU A 587 5.54 -16.26 16.97
CA LEU A 587 4.72 -15.04 16.83
C LEU A 587 3.21 -15.34 16.75
N ASN A 588 2.79 -16.46 16.16
CA ASN A 588 1.38 -16.87 16.09
C ASN A 588 0.85 -17.49 17.41
N ASP A 589 1.73 -18.09 18.21
CA ASP A 589 1.43 -18.52 19.57
C ASP A 589 1.22 -17.32 20.50
N LEU A 590 2.02 -16.26 20.36
CA LEU A 590 1.86 -14.99 21.10
C LEU A 590 0.60 -14.19 20.73
N LEU A 591 -0.16 -14.61 19.72
CA LEU A 591 -1.49 -14.09 19.40
C LEU A 591 -2.63 -14.85 20.11
N ALA A 592 -2.33 -15.90 20.88
CA ALA A 592 -3.36 -16.73 21.51
C ALA A 592 -4.16 -16.01 22.61
N ASN A 593 -5.41 -16.44 22.80
CA ASN A 593 -6.23 -16.00 23.93
C ASN A 593 -5.52 -16.35 25.24
N GLY A 594 -5.48 -15.42 26.20
CA GLY A 594 -4.76 -15.58 27.47
C GLY A 594 -3.35 -14.97 27.45
N THR A 595 -2.72 -14.77 26.29
CA THR A 595 -1.48 -13.99 26.19
C THR A 595 -1.75 -12.51 26.55
N PRO A 596 -0.88 -11.83 27.33
CA PRO A 596 -1.08 -10.43 27.71
C PRO A 596 -1.22 -9.48 26.51
N GLU A 597 -2.09 -8.46 26.62
CA GLU A 597 -2.40 -7.51 25.51
C GLU A 597 -1.13 -6.89 24.92
N SER A 598 -0.19 -6.46 25.76
CA SER A 598 1.06 -5.84 25.33
C SER A 598 1.89 -6.76 24.42
N LEU A 599 1.90 -8.05 24.70
CA LEU A 599 2.62 -9.06 23.93
C LEU A 599 1.86 -9.48 22.66
N GLN A 600 0.52 -9.64 22.75
CA GLN A 600 -0.34 -9.81 21.57
C GLN A 600 -0.19 -8.65 20.59
N LEU A 601 -0.12 -7.41 21.08
CA LEU A 601 0.00 -6.20 20.27
C LEU A 601 1.35 -6.13 19.55
N LEU A 602 2.46 -6.47 20.23
CA LEU A 602 3.79 -6.54 19.62
C LEU A 602 3.89 -7.66 18.59
N ALA A 603 3.32 -8.84 18.88
CA ALA A 603 3.25 -9.95 17.92
C ALA A 603 2.42 -9.58 16.68
N ALA A 604 1.22 -9.01 16.85
CA ALA A 604 0.36 -8.59 15.75
C ALA A 604 0.98 -7.46 14.91
N ARG A 605 1.67 -6.51 15.54
CA ARG A 605 2.41 -5.44 14.88
C ARG A 605 3.64 -5.97 14.14
N THR A 606 4.40 -6.88 14.72
CA THR A 606 5.53 -7.56 14.07
C THR A 606 5.06 -8.32 12.84
N ILE A 607 4.00 -9.13 12.95
CA ILE A 607 3.39 -9.81 11.80
C ILE A 607 2.93 -8.79 10.75
N THR A 608 2.29 -7.69 11.15
CA THR A 608 1.89 -6.61 10.22
C THR A 608 3.08 -6.07 9.43
N TYR A 609 4.22 -5.79 10.06
CA TYR A 609 5.44 -5.36 9.36
C TYR A 609 6.02 -6.46 8.47
N LEU A 610 5.99 -7.72 8.92
CA LEU A 610 6.41 -8.87 8.12
C LEU A 610 5.51 -9.09 6.89
N THR A 611 4.26 -8.63 6.86
CA THR A 611 3.41 -8.69 5.63
C THR A 611 3.79 -7.69 4.53
N VAL A 612 4.72 -6.76 4.76
CA VAL A 612 5.08 -5.73 3.76
C VAL A 612 5.80 -6.32 2.54
N PRO A 613 6.85 -7.16 2.65
CA PRO A 613 7.44 -7.85 1.50
C PRO A 613 6.50 -8.91 0.91
N ASP A 614 6.34 -8.98 -0.41
CA ASP A 614 5.41 -9.93 -1.06
C ASP A 614 5.78 -11.40 -0.84
N LYS A 615 7.08 -11.73 -0.77
CA LYS A 615 7.56 -13.08 -0.42
C LYS A 615 7.04 -13.55 0.94
N ASN A 616 6.97 -12.64 1.90
CA ASN A 616 6.46 -12.93 3.24
C ASN A 616 4.94 -13.11 3.25
N LYS A 617 4.18 -12.38 2.41
CA LYS A 617 2.72 -12.53 2.34
C LYS A 617 2.29 -13.95 1.97
N ILE A 618 3.11 -14.66 1.20
CA ILE A 618 2.89 -16.07 0.85
C ILE A 618 3.31 -16.97 2.04
N THR A 619 4.49 -16.74 2.60
CA THR A 619 5.05 -17.54 3.72
C THR A 619 4.16 -17.49 4.97
N ILE A 620 3.64 -16.31 5.33
CA ILE A 620 2.73 -16.10 6.47
C ILE A 620 1.36 -16.75 6.19
N ALA A 621 0.79 -16.57 4.99
CA ALA A 621 -0.50 -17.19 4.64
C ALA A 621 -0.45 -18.72 4.59
N ASN A 622 0.72 -19.30 4.31
CA ASN A 622 0.97 -20.74 4.35
C ASN A 622 1.38 -21.27 5.74
N THR A 623 1.56 -20.39 6.75
CA THR A 623 1.91 -20.81 8.11
C THR A 623 0.67 -21.36 8.81
N LYS A 624 0.69 -22.65 9.17
CA LYS A 624 -0.42 -23.37 9.82
C LYS A 624 -0.95 -22.60 11.03
N GLY A 625 -2.25 -22.31 11.06
CA GLY A 625 -2.91 -21.63 12.17
C GLY A 625 -2.78 -20.10 12.16
N ALA A 626 -2.00 -19.49 11.26
CA ALA A 626 -1.77 -18.04 11.26
C ALA A 626 -2.98 -17.25 10.73
N VAL A 627 -3.67 -17.76 9.72
CA VAL A 627 -4.86 -17.11 9.15
C VAL A 627 -6.05 -17.26 10.08
N GLU A 628 -6.24 -18.46 10.66
CA GLU A 628 -7.23 -18.78 11.68
C GLU A 628 -7.10 -17.83 12.88
N ARG A 629 -5.87 -17.63 13.36
CA ARG A 629 -5.59 -16.77 14.51
C ARG A 629 -5.87 -15.30 14.18
N LEU A 630 -5.40 -14.80 13.04
CA LEU A 630 -5.70 -13.43 12.60
C LEU A 630 -7.22 -13.20 12.46
N VAL A 631 -7.99 -14.17 11.95
CA VAL A 631 -9.46 -14.10 11.90
C VAL A 631 -10.08 -14.07 13.29
N SER A 632 -9.58 -14.88 14.24
CA SER A 632 -10.11 -14.92 15.60
C SER A 632 -10.00 -13.56 16.32
N LEU A 633 -8.90 -12.83 16.07
CA LEU A 633 -8.63 -11.51 16.64
C LEU A 633 -9.56 -10.39 16.12
N LEU A 634 -10.29 -10.59 15.03
CA LEU A 634 -11.23 -9.61 14.47
C LEU A 634 -12.59 -9.59 15.21
N THR A 635 -12.58 -9.73 16.53
CA THR A 635 -13.76 -9.89 17.38
C THR A 635 -13.80 -8.80 18.45
N ARG A 636 -14.98 -8.24 18.73
CA ARG A 636 -15.19 -7.08 19.64
C ARG A 636 -14.67 -7.25 21.08
N SER A 637 -14.40 -8.48 21.52
CA SER A 637 -13.82 -8.80 22.83
C SER A 637 -12.30 -8.56 22.91
N ILE A 638 -11.63 -8.34 21.78
CA ILE A 638 -10.19 -8.12 21.69
C ILE A 638 -9.89 -6.61 21.77
N PRO A 639 -8.81 -6.15 22.42
CA PRO A 639 -8.46 -4.74 22.46
C PRO A 639 -8.33 -4.11 21.06
N ILE A 640 -8.79 -2.87 20.90
CA ILE A 640 -8.87 -2.20 19.60
C ILE A 640 -7.50 -2.03 18.94
N SER A 641 -6.46 -1.87 19.76
CA SER A 641 -5.04 -1.90 19.42
C SER A 641 -4.67 -3.17 18.63
N VAL A 642 -5.00 -4.35 19.18
CA VAL A 642 -4.72 -5.67 18.60
C VAL A 642 -5.62 -5.96 17.40
N GLN A 643 -6.93 -5.68 17.49
CA GLN A 643 -7.87 -5.82 16.35
C GLN A 643 -7.35 -5.05 15.12
N THR A 644 -6.84 -3.84 15.34
CA THR A 644 -6.31 -2.97 14.28
C THR A 644 -5.07 -3.54 13.60
N GLN A 645 -4.10 -4.05 14.36
CA GLN A 645 -2.91 -4.68 13.76
C GLN A 645 -3.30 -5.97 13.02
N ALA A 646 -4.15 -6.81 13.62
CA ALA A 646 -4.66 -8.02 12.98
C ALA A 646 -5.36 -7.69 11.64
N ALA A 647 -6.24 -6.67 11.62
CA ALA A 647 -6.91 -6.22 10.40
C ALA A 647 -5.95 -5.65 9.35
N CYS A 648 -4.90 -4.95 9.76
CA CYS A 648 -3.87 -4.42 8.87
C CYS A 648 -3.05 -5.55 8.20
N ALA A 649 -2.58 -6.53 8.99
CA ALA A 649 -1.93 -7.73 8.48
C ALA A 649 -2.86 -8.51 7.52
N PHE A 650 -4.13 -8.70 7.89
CA PHE A 650 -5.14 -9.39 7.09
C PHE A 650 -5.42 -8.66 5.76
N CYS A 651 -5.42 -7.32 5.78
CA CYS A 651 -5.53 -6.48 4.59
C CYS A 651 -4.32 -6.65 3.66
N ASN A 652 -3.10 -6.58 4.20
CA ASN A 652 -1.86 -6.74 3.44
C ASN A 652 -1.73 -8.15 2.83
N LEU A 653 -2.06 -9.20 3.58
CA LEU A 653 -2.08 -10.60 3.09
C LEU A 653 -3.10 -10.81 1.97
N SER A 654 -4.20 -10.06 1.97
CA SER A 654 -5.23 -10.14 0.93
C SER A 654 -4.73 -9.67 -0.45
N ILE A 655 -3.68 -8.84 -0.52
CA ILE A 655 -3.17 -8.26 -1.78
C ILE A 655 -2.77 -9.36 -2.78
N THR A 656 -2.02 -10.36 -2.28
CA THR A 656 -1.50 -11.50 -3.05
C THR A 656 -2.40 -12.72 -3.02
N ASN A 657 -3.17 -12.94 -1.94
CA ASN A 657 -3.87 -14.19 -1.66
C ASN A 657 -5.41 -14.08 -1.84
N ARG A 658 -5.89 -13.23 -2.76
CA ARG A 658 -7.30 -12.77 -2.86
C ARG A 658 -8.35 -13.90 -2.81
N SER A 659 -8.15 -14.98 -3.57
CA SER A 659 -9.15 -16.07 -3.64
C SER A 659 -9.22 -16.87 -2.33
N MET A 660 -8.06 -17.15 -1.72
CA MET A 660 -7.98 -17.80 -0.41
C MET A 660 -8.77 -17.01 0.64
N PHE A 661 -8.43 -15.74 0.87
CA PHE A 661 -9.03 -14.93 1.94
C PHE A 661 -10.52 -14.58 1.76
N ALA A 662 -11.07 -14.70 0.55
CA ALA A 662 -12.52 -14.58 0.33
C ALA A 662 -13.27 -15.88 0.67
N SER A 663 -12.66 -17.04 0.40
CA SER A 663 -13.22 -18.37 0.70
C SER A 663 -12.98 -18.87 2.13
N PHE A 664 -12.05 -18.23 2.87
CA PHE A 664 -11.59 -18.72 4.17
C PHE A 664 -12.70 -18.64 5.26
N PRO A 665 -12.91 -19.69 6.07
CA PRO A 665 -13.96 -19.72 7.09
C PRO A 665 -13.94 -18.51 8.04
N GLY A 666 -15.08 -17.85 8.21
CA GLY A 666 -15.23 -16.65 9.06
C GLY A 666 -14.54 -15.37 8.55
N ALA A 667 -13.62 -15.45 7.58
CA ALA A 667 -12.82 -14.30 7.13
C ALA A 667 -13.67 -13.15 6.57
N LEU A 668 -14.64 -13.48 5.72
CA LEU A 668 -15.54 -12.49 5.11
C LEU A 668 -16.60 -12.00 6.11
N GLU A 669 -17.08 -12.89 7.00
CA GLU A 669 -18.04 -12.58 8.07
C GLU A 669 -17.50 -11.51 9.04
N LYS A 670 -16.27 -11.72 9.55
CA LYS A 670 -15.60 -10.78 10.45
C LYS A 670 -15.35 -9.43 9.76
N ARG A 671 -14.93 -9.43 8.48
CA ARG A 671 -14.81 -8.18 7.68
C ARG A 671 -16.15 -7.44 7.61
N VAL A 672 -17.22 -8.11 7.19
CA VAL A 672 -18.57 -7.51 7.03
C VAL A 672 -19.13 -7.03 8.38
N THR A 673 -18.77 -7.67 9.49
CA THR A 673 -19.10 -7.19 10.85
C THR A 673 -18.35 -5.91 11.21
N LEU A 674 -17.06 -5.81 10.85
CA LEU A 674 -16.24 -4.62 11.04
C LEU A 674 -16.57 -3.45 10.10
N LEU A 675 -17.35 -3.68 9.03
CA LEU A 675 -17.98 -2.60 8.25
C LEU A 675 -19.20 -1.98 8.96
N GLY A 676 -19.56 -2.42 10.17
CA GLY A 676 -20.70 -1.91 10.93
C GLY A 676 -20.52 -0.49 11.47
N ARG A 677 -21.63 0.21 11.74
CA ARG A 677 -21.63 1.50 12.45
C ARG A 677 -21.06 1.34 13.87
N GLY A 678 -20.37 2.37 14.37
CA GLY A 678 -19.77 2.38 15.70
C GLY A 678 -18.51 1.51 15.85
N VAL A 679 -17.87 1.13 14.73
CA VAL A 679 -16.50 0.61 14.71
C VAL A 679 -15.54 1.80 14.61
N ASP A 680 -14.36 1.68 15.21
CA ASP A 680 -13.27 2.66 15.08
C ASP A 680 -12.96 2.97 13.59
N SER A 681 -12.70 4.24 13.26
CA SER A 681 -12.51 4.67 11.87
C SER A 681 -11.33 3.99 11.20
N HIS A 682 -10.22 3.79 11.93
CA HIS A 682 -9.03 3.16 11.36
C HIS A 682 -9.23 1.65 11.18
N LEU A 683 -9.83 0.95 12.15
CA LEU A 683 -10.20 -0.47 12.00
C LEU A 683 -11.22 -0.68 10.85
N GLN A 684 -12.22 0.19 10.76
CA GLN A 684 -13.22 0.17 9.68
C GLN A 684 -12.57 0.42 8.31
N TYR A 685 -11.60 1.36 8.23
CA TYR A 685 -10.78 1.58 7.04
C TYR A 685 -9.94 0.36 6.66
N GLN A 686 -9.29 -0.33 7.62
CA GLN A 686 -8.59 -1.58 7.34
C GLN A 686 -9.56 -2.64 6.78
N ALA A 687 -10.76 -2.78 7.36
CA ALA A 687 -11.76 -3.75 6.95
C ALA A 687 -12.33 -3.47 5.54
N VAL A 688 -12.69 -2.23 5.21
CA VAL A 688 -13.23 -1.88 3.89
C VAL A 688 -12.14 -1.93 2.81
N ARG A 689 -10.91 -1.49 3.10
CA ARG A 689 -9.78 -1.64 2.15
C ARG A 689 -9.49 -3.12 1.89
N ALA A 690 -9.54 -3.96 2.93
CA ALA A 690 -9.38 -5.40 2.79
C ALA A 690 -10.51 -6.04 1.97
N PHE A 691 -11.75 -5.56 2.10
CA PHE A 691 -12.89 -6.00 1.29
C PHE A 691 -12.70 -5.60 -0.20
N THR A 692 -12.31 -4.34 -0.45
CA THR A 692 -12.06 -3.81 -1.80
C THR A 692 -10.91 -4.54 -2.51
N ILE A 693 -9.87 -4.91 -1.77
CA ILE A 693 -8.75 -5.72 -2.29
C ILE A 693 -9.22 -7.11 -2.76
N LEU A 694 -10.16 -7.75 -2.06
CA LEU A 694 -10.71 -9.05 -2.48
C LEU A 694 -11.58 -8.93 -3.74
N SER A 695 -12.35 -7.86 -3.90
CA SER A 695 -13.30 -7.71 -5.01
C SER A 695 -12.65 -7.43 -6.38
N PHE A 696 -11.34 -7.14 -6.42
CA PHE A 696 -10.57 -7.12 -7.67
C PHE A 696 -10.42 -8.51 -8.33
N ALA A 697 -10.53 -9.61 -7.57
CA ALA A 697 -10.52 -10.96 -8.15
C ALA A 697 -11.92 -11.30 -8.69
N LYS A 698 -12.00 -11.78 -9.94
CA LYS A 698 -13.28 -12.00 -10.65
C LYS A 698 -14.16 -13.02 -9.92
N GLU A 699 -13.51 -14.08 -9.45
CA GLU A 699 -14.08 -15.24 -8.79
C GLU A 699 -14.76 -14.86 -7.45
N ASN A 700 -14.21 -13.84 -6.78
CA ASN A 700 -14.70 -13.38 -5.49
C ASN A 700 -15.99 -12.55 -5.60
N LYS A 701 -16.20 -11.82 -6.70
CA LYS A 701 -17.25 -10.78 -6.80
C LYS A 701 -18.65 -11.32 -6.56
N VAL A 702 -18.99 -12.48 -7.11
CA VAL A 702 -20.34 -13.06 -6.97
C VAL A 702 -20.56 -13.58 -5.55
N LEU A 703 -19.53 -14.20 -4.94
CA LEU A 703 -19.57 -14.64 -3.54
C LEU A 703 -19.69 -13.44 -2.58
N MET A 704 -18.96 -12.35 -2.83
CA MET A 704 -18.93 -11.17 -1.97
C MET A 704 -20.20 -10.31 -2.06
N ALA A 705 -20.77 -10.13 -3.25
CA ALA A 705 -22.10 -9.55 -3.39
C ALA A 705 -23.20 -10.54 -2.94
N GLY A 706 -22.91 -11.84 -2.96
CA GLY A 706 -23.74 -12.91 -2.40
C GLY A 706 -23.90 -12.84 -0.88
N PHE A 707 -22.83 -12.46 -0.18
CA PHE A 707 -22.68 -12.60 1.27
C PHE A 707 -23.70 -11.78 2.10
N PRO A 708 -24.27 -12.35 3.18
CA PRO A 708 -25.25 -11.65 4.04
C PRO A 708 -24.76 -10.28 4.53
N ASN A 709 -25.64 -9.29 4.45
CA ASN A 709 -25.44 -7.90 4.91
C ASN A 709 -24.24 -7.16 4.29
N ALA A 710 -23.51 -7.74 3.33
CA ALA A 710 -22.31 -7.12 2.75
C ALA A 710 -22.66 -5.84 1.98
N ILE A 711 -23.75 -5.84 1.19
CA ILE A 711 -24.21 -4.66 0.44
C ILE A 711 -24.75 -3.59 1.42
N GLU A 712 -25.60 -3.97 2.38
CA GLU A 712 -26.08 -3.08 3.46
C GLU A 712 -24.94 -2.34 4.16
N ARG A 713 -23.89 -3.08 4.52
CA ARG A 713 -22.72 -2.53 5.22
C ARG A 713 -21.92 -1.58 4.34
N LEU A 714 -21.67 -1.92 3.07
CA LEU A 714 -21.02 -1.00 2.13
C LEU A 714 -21.82 0.28 1.94
N VAL A 715 -23.13 0.19 1.72
CA VAL A 715 -24.03 1.35 1.61
C VAL A 715 -24.00 2.19 2.89
N GLY A 716 -23.98 1.55 4.06
CA GLY A 716 -23.84 2.22 5.36
C GLY A 716 -22.55 3.01 5.56
N LEU A 717 -21.53 2.83 4.69
CA LEU A 717 -20.28 3.59 4.68
C LEU A 717 -20.25 4.75 3.67
N LEU A 718 -21.28 4.90 2.84
CA LEU A 718 -21.40 5.98 1.84
C LEU A 718 -22.06 7.25 2.40
N VAL A 719 -22.30 7.31 3.70
CA VAL A 719 -22.97 8.44 4.37
C VAL A 719 -22.06 9.68 4.45
N PRO A 720 -22.56 10.92 4.30
CA PRO A 720 -21.71 12.12 4.15
C PRO A 720 -20.76 12.44 5.31
N HIS A 721 -21.02 11.92 6.52
CA HIS A 721 -20.18 12.13 7.70
C HIS A 721 -19.08 11.06 7.89
N MET A 722 -18.94 10.13 6.95
CA MET A 722 -17.91 9.09 6.97
C MET A 722 -16.57 9.63 6.45
N GLU A 723 -15.45 9.09 6.92
CA GLU A 723 -14.11 9.47 6.42
C GLU A 723 -14.01 9.22 4.91
N GLU A 724 -13.49 10.19 4.15
CA GLU A 724 -13.29 10.12 2.69
C GLU A 724 -12.64 8.80 2.24
N ARG A 725 -11.61 8.34 2.98
CA ARG A 725 -10.91 7.09 2.69
C ARG A 725 -11.76 5.84 2.89
N VAL A 726 -12.75 5.89 3.79
CA VAL A 726 -13.71 4.80 4.01
C VAL A 726 -14.80 4.85 2.93
N GLN A 727 -15.33 6.05 2.60
CA GLN A 727 -16.27 6.25 1.51
C GLN A 727 -15.71 5.80 0.16
N SER A 728 -14.48 6.20 -0.19
CA SER A 728 -13.82 5.86 -1.45
C SER A 728 -13.67 4.35 -1.61
N GLN A 729 -13.19 3.67 -0.56
CA GLN A 729 -13.05 2.21 -0.59
C GLN A 729 -14.42 1.52 -0.67
N ALA A 730 -15.44 2.01 0.03
CA ALA A 730 -16.79 1.44 -0.07
C ALA A 730 -17.40 1.61 -1.48
N ALA A 731 -17.24 2.79 -2.10
CA ALA A 731 -17.65 3.05 -3.47
C ALA A 731 -16.85 2.20 -4.48
N GLY A 732 -15.53 2.09 -4.29
CA GLY A 732 -14.64 1.23 -5.09
C GLY A 732 -14.99 -0.25 -4.97
N ALA A 733 -15.43 -0.72 -3.80
CA ALA A 733 -15.94 -2.07 -3.62
C ALA A 733 -17.21 -2.29 -4.44
N LEU A 734 -18.19 -1.37 -4.39
CA LEU A 734 -19.41 -1.46 -5.22
C LEU A 734 -19.09 -1.40 -6.73
N TRP A 735 -18.14 -0.56 -7.14
CA TRP A 735 -17.65 -0.49 -8.53
C TRP A 735 -17.08 -1.83 -9.00
N ASN A 736 -16.15 -2.40 -8.22
CA ASN A 736 -15.56 -3.72 -8.48
C ASN A 736 -16.61 -4.83 -8.56
N LEU A 737 -17.60 -4.83 -7.65
CA LEU A 737 -18.69 -5.81 -7.66
C LEU A 737 -19.60 -5.63 -8.88
N ALA A 738 -19.91 -4.40 -9.28
CA ALA A 738 -20.78 -4.08 -10.42
C ALA A 738 -20.14 -4.38 -11.80
N LEU A 739 -18.84 -4.66 -11.87
CA LEU A 739 -18.21 -5.15 -13.10
C LEU A 739 -18.83 -6.47 -13.57
N GLU A 740 -19.34 -7.32 -12.67
CA GLU A 740 -19.87 -8.64 -12.99
C GLU A 740 -21.37 -8.60 -13.30
N ASP A 741 -21.80 -9.18 -14.43
CA ASP A 741 -23.18 -9.05 -14.95
C ASP A 741 -24.24 -9.48 -13.92
N GLN A 742 -24.00 -10.62 -13.25
CA GLN A 742 -24.89 -11.19 -12.22
C GLN A 742 -25.09 -10.27 -11.02
N ASN A 743 -24.07 -9.47 -10.68
CA ASN A 743 -24.12 -8.56 -9.54
C ASN A 743 -24.89 -7.27 -9.86
N ARG A 744 -24.88 -6.79 -11.11
CA ARG A 744 -25.47 -5.49 -11.47
C ARG A 744 -26.93 -5.39 -11.09
N VAL A 745 -27.73 -6.41 -11.40
CA VAL A 745 -29.15 -6.42 -11.03
C VAL A 745 -29.29 -6.46 -9.52
N LYS A 746 -28.61 -7.40 -8.83
CA LYS A 746 -28.69 -7.55 -7.36
C LYS A 746 -28.35 -6.26 -6.62
N LEU A 747 -27.28 -5.57 -7.02
CA LEU A 747 -26.83 -4.30 -6.43
C LEU A 747 -27.87 -3.20 -6.66
N ALA A 748 -28.38 -3.04 -7.89
CA ALA A 748 -29.37 -2.01 -8.20
C ALA A 748 -30.80 -2.35 -7.72
N THR A 749 -31.06 -3.57 -7.24
CA THR A 749 -32.28 -3.94 -6.50
C THR A 749 -32.12 -3.88 -4.98
N TYR A 750 -30.91 -3.61 -4.48
CA TYR A 750 -30.68 -3.47 -3.04
C TYR A 750 -31.02 -2.06 -2.59
N ASP A 751 -31.74 -1.94 -1.48
CA ASP A 751 -32.15 -0.65 -0.94
C ASP A 751 -30.96 0.27 -0.67
N ASP A 752 -31.18 1.57 -0.88
CA ASP A 752 -30.19 2.65 -0.74
C ASP A 752 -28.88 2.56 -1.55
N VAL A 753 -28.65 1.55 -2.40
CA VAL A 753 -27.51 1.55 -3.33
C VAL A 753 -27.62 2.70 -4.33
N ILE A 754 -28.77 2.84 -5.00
CA ILE A 754 -28.96 3.91 -5.99
C ILE A 754 -29.04 5.28 -5.31
N SER A 755 -29.65 5.38 -4.12
CA SER A 755 -29.72 6.64 -3.35
C SER A 755 -28.32 7.12 -2.95
N SER A 756 -27.50 6.23 -2.41
CA SER A 756 -26.16 6.56 -1.92
C SER A 756 -25.18 6.86 -3.06
N LEU A 757 -25.20 6.06 -4.14
CA LEU A 757 -24.39 6.37 -5.33
C LEU A 757 -24.82 7.72 -5.95
N THR A 758 -26.13 7.99 -6.07
CA THR A 758 -26.65 9.29 -6.55
C THR A 758 -26.24 10.43 -5.63
N ASN A 759 -26.24 10.23 -4.31
CA ASN A 759 -25.78 11.23 -3.35
C ASN A 759 -24.30 11.56 -3.54
N LEU A 760 -23.45 10.55 -3.77
CA LEU A 760 -22.02 10.73 -4.03
C LEU A 760 -21.65 11.32 -5.41
N LEU A 761 -22.62 11.57 -6.31
CA LEU A 761 -22.34 12.28 -7.58
C LEU A 761 -22.25 13.81 -7.44
N SER A 762 -22.61 14.41 -6.29
CA SER A 762 -22.59 15.87 -6.11
C SER A 762 -21.17 16.46 -6.21
N ARG A 763 -21.03 17.73 -6.63
CA ARG A 763 -19.72 18.39 -6.85
C ARG A 763 -18.96 18.77 -5.57
N ASP A 764 -19.60 18.71 -4.41
CA ASP A 764 -19.03 18.90 -3.08
C ASP A 764 -18.38 17.61 -2.51
N VAL A 765 -18.53 16.49 -3.20
CA VAL A 765 -17.92 15.20 -2.85
C VAL A 765 -16.48 15.14 -3.37
N PRO A 766 -15.49 14.64 -2.61
CA PRO A 766 -14.11 14.50 -3.07
C PRO A 766 -13.98 13.65 -4.34
N GLU A 767 -13.08 14.05 -5.25
CA GLU A 767 -13.00 13.50 -6.62
C GLU A 767 -12.78 11.97 -6.65
N GLU A 768 -12.00 11.41 -5.72
CA GLU A 768 -11.77 9.95 -5.65
C GLU A 768 -13.07 9.19 -5.31
N VAL A 769 -13.84 9.71 -4.33
CA VAL A 769 -15.13 9.15 -3.90
C VAL A 769 -16.17 9.29 -5.02
N GLN A 770 -16.25 10.49 -5.62
CA GLN A 770 -17.18 10.82 -6.69
C GLN A 770 -16.91 9.97 -7.95
N SER A 771 -15.63 9.79 -8.31
CA SER A 771 -15.20 8.96 -9.44
C SER A 771 -15.51 7.47 -9.21
N ASN A 772 -15.22 6.93 -8.02
CA ASN A 772 -15.57 5.56 -7.67
C ASN A 772 -17.09 5.32 -7.68
N ALA A 773 -17.89 6.27 -7.17
CA ALA A 773 -19.34 6.21 -7.20
C ALA A 773 -19.92 6.29 -8.63
N MET A 774 -19.38 7.18 -9.47
CA MET A 774 -19.75 7.31 -10.88
C MET A 774 -19.38 6.05 -11.67
N CYS A 775 -18.21 5.46 -11.43
CA CYS A 775 -17.79 4.19 -12.02
C CYS A 775 -18.70 3.02 -11.61
N ALA A 776 -19.17 2.97 -10.36
CA ALA A 776 -20.18 2.00 -9.92
C ALA A 776 -21.51 2.22 -10.65
N PHE A 777 -22.03 3.45 -10.67
CA PHE A 777 -23.30 3.79 -11.34
C PHE A 777 -23.26 3.48 -12.84
N ALA A 778 -22.17 3.83 -13.52
CA ALA A 778 -21.94 3.55 -14.94
C ALA A 778 -21.97 2.05 -15.24
N ASN A 779 -21.35 1.22 -14.38
CA ASN A 779 -21.41 -0.24 -14.50
C ASN A 779 -22.83 -0.76 -14.30
N LEU A 780 -23.58 -0.28 -13.30
CA LEU A 780 -24.97 -0.70 -13.07
C LEU A 780 -25.86 -0.41 -14.29
N ALA A 781 -25.64 0.69 -15.02
CA ALA A 781 -26.38 1.08 -16.22
C ALA A 781 -26.16 0.17 -17.44
N ILE A 782 -25.12 -0.68 -17.44
CA ILE A 782 -24.86 -1.63 -18.54
C ILE A 782 -25.97 -2.71 -18.61
N SER A 783 -26.51 -3.15 -17.47
CA SER A 783 -27.68 -4.07 -17.42
C SER A 783 -28.93 -3.41 -18.01
N ASN A 784 -29.77 -4.14 -18.75
CA ASN A 784 -31.00 -3.60 -19.34
C ASN A 784 -32.10 -3.41 -18.28
N GLU A 785 -32.13 -4.33 -17.33
CA GLU A 785 -33.04 -4.42 -16.18
C GLU A 785 -32.88 -3.24 -15.22
N ASN A 786 -31.70 -2.60 -15.25
CA ASN A 786 -31.32 -1.48 -14.39
C ASN A 786 -31.54 -0.11 -15.03
N LYS A 787 -31.43 0.02 -16.36
CA LYS A 787 -31.46 1.33 -17.06
C LYS A 787 -32.62 2.20 -16.61
N ARG A 788 -33.81 1.61 -16.56
CA ARG A 788 -35.03 2.32 -16.17
C ARG A 788 -34.99 2.76 -14.69
N ARG A 789 -34.68 1.84 -13.77
CA ARG A 789 -34.60 2.12 -12.32
C ARG A 789 -33.57 3.19 -11.97
N LEU A 790 -32.46 3.25 -12.70
CA LEU A 790 -31.40 4.26 -12.51
C LEU A 790 -31.80 5.65 -13.05
N ALA A 791 -32.59 5.72 -14.12
CA ALA A 791 -33.06 6.98 -14.71
C ALA A 791 -34.33 7.52 -14.02
N GLU A 792 -35.20 6.64 -13.54
CA GLU A 792 -36.40 6.99 -12.76
C GLU A 792 -36.07 7.36 -11.30
N TYR A 793 -34.84 7.14 -10.82
CA TYR A 793 -34.46 7.47 -9.45
C TYR A 793 -34.37 8.99 -9.23
N PRO A 794 -35.03 9.56 -8.20
CA PRO A 794 -35.04 11.00 -7.94
C PRO A 794 -33.64 11.62 -7.84
N GLY A 795 -33.39 12.66 -8.64
CA GLY A 795 -32.11 13.39 -8.65
C GLY A 795 -30.97 12.71 -9.42
N ALA A 796 -31.12 11.47 -9.90
CA ALA A 796 -30.07 10.78 -10.64
C ALA A 796 -29.75 11.46 -11.99
N LEU A 797 -30.77 11.70 -12.83
CA LEU A 797 -30.57 12.38 -14.13
C LEU A 797 -30.04 13.81 -13.97
N PRO A 798 -30.60 14.70 -13.12
CA PRO A 798 -30.03 16.03 -12.88
C PRO A 798 -28.54 16.01 -12.53
N LYS A 799 -28.09 15.13 -11.64
CA LYS A 799 -26.66 15.06 -11.28
C LYS A 799 -25.78 14.56 -12.43
N LEU A 800 -26.24 13.57 -13.20
CA LEU A 800 -25.52 13.14 -14.41
C LEU A 800 -25.39 14.27 -15.45
N ILE A 801 -26.41 15.12 -15.55
CA ILE A 801 -26.44 16.31 -16.43
C ILE A 801 -25.52 17.42 -15.89
N ASP A 802 -25.45 17.62 -14.57
CA ASP A 802 -24.50 18.53 -13.93
C ASP A 802 -23.05 18.11 -14.13
N LEU A 803 -22.76 16.81 -14.18
CA LEU A 803 -21.41 16.30 -14.50
C LEU A 803 -21.01 16.55 -15.96
N LEU A 804 -21.96 16.74 -16.89
CA LEU A 804 -21.64 17.14 -18.27
C LEU A 804 -21.10 18.57 -18.39
N ALA A 805 -21.23 19.41 -17.36
CA ALA A 805 -20.89 20.84 -17.44
C ALA A 805 -19.40 21.10 -17.72
N LYS A 806 -19.12 22.27 -18.30
CA LYS A 806 -17.75 22.78 -18.49
C LYS A 806 -17.10 23.02 -17.12
N GLY A 807 -15.96 22.39 -16.86
CA GLY A 807 -15.21 22.48 -15.61
C GLY A 807 -15.20 21.20 -14.79
N THR A 808 -16.06 20.23 -15.09
CA THR A 808 -15.91 18.85 -14.59
C THR A 808 -14.61 18.23 -15.14
N PRO A 809 -13.87 17.40 -14.36
CA PRO A 809 -12.75 16.61 -14.88
C PRO A 809 -13.15 15.75 -16.09
N GLU A 810 -12.29 15.66 -17.12
CA GLU A 810 -12.59 14.97 -18.38
C GLU A 810 -12.99 13.50 -18.17
N SER A 811 -12.30 12.80 -17.26
CA SER A 811 -12.58 11.43 -16.85
C SER A 811 -14.03 11.25 -16.38
N LEU A 812 -14.50 12.15 -15.52
CA LEU A 812 -15.82 12.12 -14.93
C LEU A 812 -16.90 12.59 -15.92
N GLN A 813 -16.60 13.60 -16.72
CA GLN A 813 -17.47 14.08 -17.82
C GLN A 813 -17.71 12.97 -18.86
N LEU A 814 -16.66 12.21 -19.21
CA LEU A 814 -16.75 11.04 -20.10
C LEU A 814 -17.60 9.92 -19.49
N LEU A 815 -17.42 9.61 -18.20
CA LEU A 815 -18.21 8.60 -17.49
C LEU A 815 -19.70 9.00 -17.41
N ALA A 816 -20.01 10.27 -17.16
CA ALA A 816 -21.37 10.78 -17.16
C ALA A 816 -22.03 10.69 -18.55
N ALA A 817 -21.35 11.16 -19.60
CA ALA A 817 -21.84 11.09 -20.99
C ALA A 817 -22.05 9.64 -21.45
N ARG A 818 -21.12 8.73 -21.12
CA ARG A 818 -21.24 7.29 -21.39
C ARG A 818 -22.38 6.64 -20.62
N THR A 819 -22.61 7.05 -19.37
CA THR A 819 -23.73 6.55 -18.55
C THR A 819 -25.07 7.00 -19.12
N ILE A 820 -25.21 8.27 -19.49
CA ILE A 820 -26.40 8.77 -20.18
C ILE A 820 -26.61 7.99 -21.48
N THR A 821 -25.55 7.74 -22.26
CA THR A 821 -25.61 6.91 -23.48
C THR A 821 -26.18 5.51 -23.17
N TYR A 822 -25.69 4.82 -22.14
CA TYR A 822 -26.26 3.53 -21.72
C TYR A 822 -27.73 3.65 -21.27
N LEU A 823 -28.09 4.68 -20.51
CA LEU A 823 -29.48 4.88 -20.07
C LEU A 823 -30.42 5.13 -21.26
N THR A 824 -29.97 5.85 -22.30
CA THR A 824 -30.74 6.11 -23.55
C THR A 824 -30.98 4.88 -24.43
N VAL A 825 -30.53 3.68 -24.05
CA VAL A 825 -30.90 2.45 -24.76
C VAL A 825 -32.35 2.03 -24.48
N ASP A 826 -32.88 2.34 -23.29
CA ASP A 826 -34.31 2.11 -22.95
C ASP A 826 -35.20 3.19 -23.55
N ASP A 827 -36.31 2.79 -24.22
CA ASP A 827 -37.18 3.73 -24.94
C ASP A 827 -37.92 4.75 -24.05
N ARG A 828 -38.21 4.41 -22.80
CA ARG A 828 -38.81 5.38 -21.85
C ARG A 828 -37.75 6.38 -21.40
N ASN A 829 -36.55 5.89 -21.10
CA ASN A 829 -35.42 6.74 -20.73
C ASN A 829 -35.09 7.77 -21.82
N LYS A 830 -35.20 7.43 -23.11
CA LYS A 830 -35.02 8.40 -24.21
C LYS A 830 -35.96 9.61 -24.08
N ILE A 831 -37.18 9.42 -23.57
CA ILE A 831 -38.14 10.51 -23.36
C ILE A 831 -37.86 11.21 -22.03
N THR A 832 -37.64 10.47 -20.94
CA THR A 832 -37.35 11.03 -19.61
C THR A 832 -36.10 11.91 -19.61
N ILE A 833 -35.02 11.48 -20.27
CA ILE A 833 -33.76 12.22 -20.37
C ILE A 833 -33.94 13.48 -21.23
N ALA A 834 -34.63 13.40 -22.37
CA ALA A 834 -34.92 14.56 -23.21
C ALA A 834 -35.77 15.63 -22.50
N ASN A 835 -36.67 15.20 -21.60
CA ASN A 835 -37.51 16.07 -20.79
C ASN A 835 -36.85 16.52 -19.47
N THR A 836 -35.64 16.09 -19.15
CA THR A 836 -34.94 16.54 -17.94
C THR A 836 -34.30 17.91 -18.18
N GLU A 837 -34.48 18.84 -17.24
CA GLU A 837 -33.98 20.21 -17.36
C GLU A 837 -32.47 20.25 -17.62
N GLY A 838 -32.03 21.10 -18.55
CA GLY A 838 -30.63 21.25 -18.96
C GLY A 838 -30.04 20.07 -19.76
N ALA A 839 -30.72 18.92 -19.91
CA ALA A 839 -30.16 17.73 -20.56
C ALA A 839 -29.72 17.99 -22.00
N VAL A 840 -30.63 18.55 -22.81
CA VAL A 840 -30.38 18.86 -24.23
C VAL A 840 -29.36 19.98 -24.36
N GLU A 841 -29.41 21.00 -23.50
CA GLU A 841 -28.43 22.10 -23.47
C GLU A 841 -27.00 21.57 -23.26
N ARG A 842 -26.82 20.72 -22.25
CA ARG A 842 -25.51 20.13 -21.92
C ARG A 842 -25.02 19.22 -23.05
N LEU A 843 -25.86 18.32 -23.57
CA LEU A 843 -25.50 17.44 -24.68
C LEU A 843 -25.11 18.24 -25.94
N VAL A 844 -25.90 19.24 -26.35
CA VAL A 844 -25.60 20.11 -27.50
C VAL A 844 -24.30 20.91 -27.26
N SER A 845 -24.04 21.40 -26.04
CA SER A 845 -22.79 22.10 -25.73
C SER A 845 -21.55 21.21 -25.92
N LEU A 846 -21.66 19.91 -25.61
CA LEU A 846 -20.59 18.93 -25.76
C LEU A 846 -20.29 18.53 -27.21
N LEU A 847 -21.17 18.85 -28.17
CA LEU A 847 -20.93 18.61 -29.61
C LEU A 847 -19.91 19.59 -30.23
N THR A 848 -19.28 20.47 -29.45
CA THR A 848 -18.34 21.50 -29.91
C THR A 848 -16.92 20.95 -30.12
N ARG A 849 -16.24 21.34 -31.22
CA ARG A 849 -14.87 20.87 -31.59
C ARG A 849 -13.74 21.13 -30.56
N SER A 850 -14.01 21.87 -29.49
CA SER A 850 -13.07 22.10 -28.38
C SER A 850 -13.18 21.05 -27.25
N ILE A 851 -14.12 20.12 -27.37
CA ILE A 851 -14.37 19.03 -26.42
C ILE A 851 -13.56 17.80 -26.87
N PRO A 852 -12.99 16.99 -25.96
CA PRO A 852 -12.31 15.75 -26.32
C PRO A 852 -13.21 14.80 -27.12
N ILE A 853 -12.69 14.22 -28.20
CA ILE A 853 -13.43 13.38 -29.14
C ILE A 853 -14.14 12.21 -28.42
N SER A 854 -13.53 11.66 -27.39
CA SER A 854 -14.11 10.63 -26.50
C SER A 854 -15.44 11.07 -25.86
N VAL A 855 -15.49 12.28 -25.29
CA VAL A 855 -16.69 12.87 -24.67
C VAL A 855 -17.70 13.26 -25.76
N GLN A 856 -17.22 13.82 -26.86
CA GLN A 856 -18.03 14.23 -28.00
C GLN A 856 -18.75 13.03 -28.66
N GLU A 857 -18.07 11.87 -28.77
CA GLU A 857 -18.62 10.61 -29.31
C GLU A 857 -19.79 10.10 -28.45
N GLN A 858 -19.64 10.14 -27.11
CA GLN A 858 -20.73 9.74 -26.20
C GLN A 858 -21.88 10.75 -26.21
N ALA A 859 -21.59 12.06 -26.23
CA ALA A 859 -22.62 13.09 -26.30
C ALA A 859 -23.43 13.01 -27.62
N ALA A 860 -22.75 12.76 -28.76
CA ALA A 860 -23.38 12.55 -30.06
C ALA A 860 -24.23 11.27 -30.09
N CYS A 861 -23.73 10.16 -29.53
CA CYS A 861 -24.46 8.90 -29.43
C CYS A 861 -25.72 9.03 -28.54
N ALA A 862 -25.61 9.68 -27.39
CA ALA A 862 -26.75 10.01 -26.54
C ALA A 862 -27.78 10.88 -27.30
N PHE A 863 -27.35 11.97 -27.94
CA PHE A 863 -28.25 12.83 -28.72
C PHE A 863 -28.93 12.06 -29.88
N CYS A 864 -28.20 11.19 -30.57
CA CYS A 864 -28.75 10.31 -31.61
C CYS A 864 -29.85 9.39 -31.04
N ASN A 865 -29.59 8.71 -29.92
CA ASN A 865 -30.61 7.90 -29.25
C ASN A 865 -31.83 8.73 -28.80
N LEU A 866 -31.63 9.95 -28.28
CA LEU A 866 -32.72 10.87 -27.94
C LEU A 866 -33.52 11.32 -29.18
N SER A 867 -32.94 11.32 -30.38
CA SER A 867 -33.64 11.70 -31.63
C SER A 867 -34.59 10.62 -32.16
N VAL A 868 -34.51 9.38 -31.67
CA VAL A 868 -35.33 8.25 -32.16
C VAL A 868 -36.83 8.40 -31.83
N PRO A 869 -37.28 8.67 -30.58
CA PRO A 869 -38.71 8.71 -30.25
C PRO A 869 -39.43 9.88 -30.91
N PRO A 870 -40.61 9.68 -31.53
CA PRO A 870 -41.36 10.75 -32.19
C PRO A 870 -41.62 11.99 -31.33
N ALA A 871 -41.91 11.79 -30.03
CA ALA A 871 -42.17 12.85 -29.06
C ALA A 871 -40.98 13.84 -28.91
N ASN A 872 -39.74 13.37 -29.09
CA ASN A 872 -38.55 14.20 -28.92
C ASN A 872 -38.20 15.00 -30.17
N LYS A 873 -38.60 14.53 -31.36
CA LYS A 873 -38.05 15.01 -32.66
C LYS A 873 -38.25 16.51 -32.87
N SER A 874 -39.45 17.03 -32.60
CA SER A 874 -39.75 18.46 -32.81
C SER A 874 -38.96 19.35 -31.84
N MET A 875 -38.91 18.99 -30.57
CA MET A 875 -38.17 19.71 -29.53
C MET A 875 -36.66 19.71 -29.83
N LEU A 876 -36.06 18.57 -30.16
CA LEU A 876 -34.63 18.45 -30.41
C LEU A 876 -34.16 19.20 -31.68
N ALA A 877 -34.99 19.27 -32.73
CA ALA A 877 -34.65 20.01 -33.94
C ALA A 877 -34.85 21.53 -33.81
N SER A 878 -35.79 21.97 -32.97
CA SER A 878 -35.99 23.40 -32.66
C SER A 878 -35.12 23.91 -31.50
N PHE A 879 -34.41 23.03 -30.78
CA PHE A 879 -33.56 23.41 -29.66
C PHE A 879 -32.40 24.34 -30.10
N PRO A 880 -32.14 25.47 -29.40
CA PRO A 880 -31.10 26.42 -29.76
C PRO A 880 -29.72 25.77 -29.97
N GLY A 881 -29.14 25.97 -31.16
CA GLY A 881 -27.82 25.46 -31.53
C GLY A 881 -27.76 23.96 -31.88
N ALA A 882 -28.82 23.16 -31.70
CA ALA A 882 -28.78 21.73 -31.97
C ALA A 882 -28.47 21.42 -33.45
N LEU A 883 -29.24 22.01 -34.37
CA LEU A 883 -28.98 21.88 -35.82
C LEU A 883 -27.63 22.48 -36.24
N GLU A 884 -27.18 23.56 -35.58
CA GLU A 884 -25.86 24.16 -35.85
C GLU A 884 -24.73 23.18 -35.57
N LYS A 885 -24.78 22.47 -34.43
CA LYS A 885 -23.76 21.48 -34.08
C LYS A 885 -23.86 20.23 -34.95
N LEU A 886 -25.07 19.72 -35.23
CA LEU A 886 -25.25 18.59 -36.15
C LEU A 886 -24.67 18.90 -37.54
N VAL A 887 -25.07 20.02 -38.17
CA VAL A 887 -24.59 20.43 -39.51
C VAL A 887 -23.08 20.73 -39.51
N THR A 888 -22.51 21.13 -38.37
CA THR A 888 -21.05 21.23 -38.20
C THR A 888 -20.37 19.85 -38.17
N LEU A 889 -20.96 18.86 -37.51
CA LEU A 889 -20.45 17.48 -37.46
C LEU A 889 -20.62 16.70 -38.77
N LEU A 890 -21.58 17.06 -39.63
CA LEU A 890 -21.69 16.57 -41.01
C LEU A 890 -20.56 17.08 -41.94
N GLY A 891 -19.59 17.86 -41.45
CA GLY A 891 -18.49 18.39 -42.26
C GLY A 891 -17.46 17.32 -42.67
N ARG A 892 -16.97 17.38 -43.92
CA ARG A 892 -15.78 16.63 -44.36
C ARG A 892 -14.60 16.88 -43.40
N GLY A 893 -13.86 15.83 -43.05
CA GLY A 893 -12.73 15.90 -42.11
C GLY A 893 -13.12 15.97 -40.62
N VAL A 894 -14.37 15.64 -40.29
CA VAL A 894 -14.80 15.23 -38.94
C VAL A 894 -14.58 13.73 -38.80
N ASP A 895 -14.38 13.23 -37.57
CA ASP A 895 -14.24 11.78 -37.30
C ASP A 895 -15.49 11.00 -37.78
N SER A 896 -15.28 9.86 -38.43
CA SER A 896 -16.37 9.05 -39.02
C SER A 896 -17.45 8.64 -38.02
N ARG A 897 -17.11 8.41 -36.75
CA ARG A 897 -18.09 8.07 -35.71
C ARG A 897 -18.98 9.25 -35.38
N LEU A 898 -18.39 10.45 -35.32
CA LEU A 898 -19.13 11.69 -35.10
C LEU A 898 -20.00 12.04 -36.32
N GLN A 899 -19.48 11.84 -37.54
CA GLN A 899 -20.26 11.98 -38.77
C GLN A 899 -21.45 11.01 -38.80
N TYR A 900 -21.23 9.72 -38.47
CA TYR A 900 -22.27 8.71 -38.40
C TYR A 900 -23.36 9.07 -37.39
N GLN A 901 -23.00 9.41 -36.14
CA GLN A 901 -23.97 9.79 -35.12
C GLN A 901 -24.72 11.08 -35.49
N ALA A 902 -24.05 12.06 -36.11
CA ALA A 902 -24.69 13.28 -36.59
C ALA A 902 -25.63 13.04 -37.77
N ALA A 903 -25.24 12.20 -38.74
CA ALA A 903 -26.06 11.84 -39.89
C ALA A 903 -27.29 11.04 -39.47
N GLN A 904 -27.13 10.04 -38.60
CA GLN A 904 -28.22 9.25 -38.04
C GLN A 904 -29.16 10.09 -37.18
N ALA A 905 -28.65 11.04 -36.38
CA ALA A 905 -29.50 11.99 -35.67
C ALA A 905 -30.26 12.92 -36.63
N PHE A 906 -29.61 13.41 -37.69
CA PHE A 906 -30.24 14.30 -38.67
C PHE A 906 -31.33 13.57 -39.50
N SER A 907 -31.08 12.33 -39.92
CA SER A 907 -32.10 11.52 -40.61
C SER A 907 -33.27 11.21 -39.66
N ASN A 908 -33.00 10.78 -38.42
CA ASN A 908 -34.03 10.58 -37.40
C ASN A 908 -34.92 11.81 -37.17
N LEU A 909 -34.33 13.01 -37.04
CA LEU A 909 -35.09 14.24 -36.83
C LEU A 909 -35.92 14.62 -38.06
N SER A 910 -35.43 14.38 -39.28
CA SER A 910 -36.14 14.68 -40.54
C SER A 910 -37.44 13.88 -40.73
N ILE A 911 -37.64 12.78 -39.99
CA ILE A 911 -38.86 11.95 -40.04
C ILE A 911 -40.10 12.74 -39.58
N ALA A 912 -39.99 13.62 -38.58
CA ALA A 912 -41.10 14.48 -38.15
C ALA A 912 -41.48 15.49 -39.24
N LYS A 913 -42.76 15.86 -39.39
CA LYS A 913 -43.22 16.73 -40.49
C LYS A 913 -42.74 18.16 -40.31
N GLU A 914 -42.91 18.65 -39.08
CA GLU A 914 -42.63 19.97 -38.56
C GLU A 914 -41.15 20.36 -38.78
N ASN A 915 -40.28 19.35 -38.69
CA ASN A 915 -38.84 19.50 -38.82
C ASN A 915 -38.36 19.70 -40.27
N LYS A 916 -39.08 19.18 -41.28
CA LYS A 916 -38.54 19.08 -42.65
C LYS A 916 -38.20 20.44 -43.24
N VAL A 917 -39.09 21.42 -43.14
CA VAL A 917 -38.87 22.76 -43.69
C VAL A 917 -37.78 23.51 -42.89
N LEU A 918 -37.75 23.37 -41.56
CA LEU A 918 -36.72 23.95 -40.70
C LEU A 918 -35.32 23.40 -41.05
N MET A 919 -35.19 22.08 -41.20
CA MET A 919 -33.91 21.40 -41.43
C MET A 919 -33.37 21.62 -42.84
N ALA A 920 -34.22 21.59 -43.87
CA ALA A 920 -33.82 21.99 -45.23
C ALA A 920 -33.61 23.51 -45.36
N GLY A 921 -34.22 24.31 -44.48
CA GLY A 921 -33.99 25.75 -44.36
C GLY A 921 -32.65 26.12 -43.72
N PHE A 922 -32.05 25.23 -42.94
CA PHE A 922 -30.89 25.53 -42.10
C PHE A 922 -29.60 25.77 -42.93
N PRO A 923 -28.78 26.81 -42.63
CA PRO A 923 -27.59 27.14 -43.41
C PRO A 923 -26.57 25.99 -43.53
N ASN A 924 -26.09 25.74 -44.74
CA ASN A 924 -25.15 24.66 -45.10
C ASN A 924 -25.69 23.22 -44.91
N ALA A 925 -26.95 23.01 -44.52
CA ALA A 925 -27.45 21.67 -44.21
C ALA A 925 -27.51 20.75 -45.44
N ILE A 926 -27.98 21.27 -46.58
CA ILE A 926 -28.08 20.53 -47.85
C ILE A 926 -26.68 20.24 -48.37
N GLU A 927 -25.83 21.27 -48.40
CA GLU A 927 -24.45 21.25 -48.86
C GLU A 927 -23.58 20.28 -48.05
N ARG A 928 -23.85 20.13 -46.75
CA ARG A 928 -23.20 19.16 -45.87
C ARG A 928 -23.67 17.74 -46.10
N LEU A 929 -24.99 17.51 -46.24
CA LEU A 929 -25.53 16.18 -46.56
C LEU A 929 -25.00 15.68 -47.91
N VAL A 930 -25.06 16.52 -48.95
CA VAL A 930 -24.50 16.22 -50.27
C VAL A 930 -23.00 15.96 -50.21
N GLY A 931 -22.26 16.72 -49.39
CA GLY A 931 -20.83 16.51 -49.14
C GLY A 931 -20.47 15.17 -48.49
N LEU A 932 -21.45 14.37 -48.04
CA LEU A 932 -21.30 13.00 -47.52
C LEU A 932 -21.73 11.92 -48.54
N LEU A 933 -22.37 12.27 -49.65
CA LEU A 933 -22.86 11.34 -50.69
C LEU A 933 -21.78 10.98 -51.73
N VAL A 934 -20.57 10.70 -51.24
CA VAL A 934 -19.33 10.64 -52.02
C VAL A 934 -18.58 9.34 -51.74
N PRO A 935 -17.90 8.72 -52.74
CA PRO A 935 -17.31 7.39 -52.57
C PRO A 935 -16.21 7.28 -51.49
N ASP A 936 -15.66 8.40 -51.03
CA ASP A 936 -14.65 8.46 -49.98
C ASP A 936 -15.21 8.53 -48.54
N VAL A 937 -16.54 8.48 -48.37
CA VAL A 937 -17.23 8.48 -47.06
C VAL A 937 -17.80 7.09 -46.74
N GLU A 938 -17.80 6.71 -45.46
CA GLU A 938 -18.29 5.41 -44.99
C GLU A 938 -19.77 5.20 -45.35
N GLU A 939 -20.09 4.03 -45.92
CA GLU A 939 -21.44 3.56 -46.31
C GLU A 939 -22.52 3.93 -45.30
N ARG A 940 -22.29 3.70 -44.01
CA ARG A 940 -23.27 3.95 -42.94
C ARG A 940 -23.62 5.43 -42.76
N VAL A 941 -22.69 6.32 -43.14
CA VAL A 941 -22.90 7.77 -43.17
C VAL A 941 -23.66 8.16 -44.46
N GLN A 942 -23.33 7.54 -45.60
CA GLN A 942 -24.05 7.72 -46.87
C GLN A 942 -25.53 7.32 -46.76
N ILE A 943 -25.83 6.17 -46.12
CA ILE A 943 -27.20 5.68 -45.89
C ILE A 943 -28.04 6.78 -45.22
N HIS A 944 -27.61 7.27 -44.05
CA HIS A 944 -28.38 8.27 -43.31
C HIS A 944 -28.37 9.67 -43.97
N ALA A 945 -27.32 10.03 -44.72
CA ALA A 945 -27.33 11.26 -45.50
C ALA A 945 -28.34 11.22 -46.66
N ALA A 946 -28.43 10.11 -47.37
CA ALA A 946 -29.42 9.90 -48.43
C ALA A 946 -30.85 9.77 -47.85
N GLU A 947 -31.00 9.05 -46.74
CA GLU A 947 -32.25 8.94 -45.97
C GLU A 947 -32.75 10.33 -45.53
N ALA A 948 -31.87 11.20 -45.05
CA ALA A 948 -32.22 12.57 -44.70
C ALA A 948 -32.73 13.35 -45.90
N LEU A 949 -32.04 13.34 -47.05
CA LEU A 949 -32.53 14.03 -48.26
C LEU A 949 -33.88 13.48 -48.74
N ARG A 950 -34.05 12.14 -48.73
CA ARG A 950 -35.31 11.45 -49.03
C ARG A 950 -36.46 11.95 -48.15
N ASN A 951 -36.24 11.98 -46.84
CA ASN A 951 -37.21 12.41 -45.85
C ASN A 951 -37.51 13.91 -45.98
N LEU A 952 -36.51 14.77 -46.21
CA LEU A 952 -36.70 16.21 -46.44
C LEU A 952 -37.54 16.47 -47.69
N ALA A 953 -37.35 15.71 -48.77
CA ALA A 953 -38.10 15.81 -50.03
C ALA A 953 -39.58 15.35 -49.93
N LEU A 954 -40.07 14.96 -48.74
CA LEU A 954 -41.50 14.69 -48.53
C LEU A 954 -42.35 15.99 -48.44
N GLU A 955 -41.76 17.13 -48.09
CA GLU A 955 -42.45 18.44 -48.18
C GLU A 955 -42.21 19.11 -49.55
N GLU A 956 -43.23 19.76 -50.07
CA GLU A 956 -43.23 20.34 -51.43
C GLU A 956 -42.24 21.50 -51.61
N GLN A 957 -42.22 22.42 -50.64
CA GLN A 957 -41.25 23.52 -50.60
C GLN A 957 -39.80 23.02 -50.59
N ASN A 958 -39.56 21.88 -49.93
CA ASN A 958 -38.25 21.24 -49.90
C ASN A 958 -37.91 20.55 -51.23
N ARG A 959 -38.87 19.92 -51.92
CA ARG A 959 -38.64 19.36 -53.26
C ARG A 959 -38.18 20.43 -54.24
N ILE A 960 -38.89 21.56 -54.25
CA ILE A 960 -38.55 22.69 -55.14
C ILE A 960 -37.18 23.26 -54.74
N LYS A 961 -36.93 23.50 -53.44
CA LYS A 961 -35.63 23.98 -52.96
C LYS A 961 -34.47 23.02 -53.29
N LEU A 962 -34.62 21.72 -53.09
CA LEU A 962 -33.54 20.74 -53.29
C LEU A 962 -33.16 20.61 -54.77
N ALA A 963 -34.12 20.69 -55.68
CA ALA A 963 -33.87 20.59 -57.12
C ALA A 963 -33.20 21.84 -57.73
N THR A 964 -33.04 22.95 -57.00
CA THR A 964 -32.21 24.06 -57.49
C THR A 964 -30.71 23.79 -57.39
N TYR A 965 -30.29 22.84 -56.55
CA TYR A 965 -28.87 22.51 -56.35
C TYR A 965 -28.40 21.41 -57.33
N ASP A 966 -27.53 21.78 -58.27
CA ASP A 966 -26.96 20.83 -59.26
C ASP A 966 -26.17 19.69 -58.57
N ASP A 967 -25.51 19.98 -57.44
CA ASP A 967 -24.78 18.99 -56.65
C ASP A 967 -25.70 17.94 -56.00
N VAL A 968 -26.95 18.30 -55.64
CA VAL A 968 -27.94 17.35 -55.12
C VAL A 968 -28.31 16.36 -56.23
N ILE A 969 -28.66 16.86 -57.41
CA ILE A 969 -29.06 16.03 -58.56
C ILE A 969 -27.90 15.11 -58.97
N SER A 970 -26.70 15.68 -59.10
CA SER A 970 -25.49 14.96 -59.50
C SER A 970 -25.11 13.87 -58.50
N SER A 971 -25.12 14.16 -57.20
CA SER A 971 -24.73 13.19 -56.17
C SER A 971 -25.74 12.06 -56.01
N LEU A 972 -27.04 12.37 -56.07
CA LEU A 972 -28.09 11.35 -56.10
C LEU A 972 -27.94 10.43 -57.32
N MET A 973 -27.63 10.98 -58.51
CA MET A 973 -27.40 10.17 -59.72
C MET A 973 -26.13 9.33 -59.67
N ASN A 974 -25.03 9.87 -59.12
CA ASN A 974 -23.77 9.14 -58.99
C ASN A 974 -23.89 7.88 -58.10
N LEU A 975 -24.68 7.98 -57.02
CA LEU A 975 -24.93 6.86 -56.11
C LEU A 975 -25.70 5.69 -56.73
N LEU A 976 -26.39 5.86 -57.86
CA LEU A 976 -27.24 4.83 -58.48
C LEU A 976 -26.42 3.85 -59.35
N SER A 977 -25.32 3.33 -58.80
CA SER A 977 -24.28 2.57 -59.50
C SER A 977 -24.10 1.19 -58.85
N ARG A 978 -23.75 0.17 -59.65
CA ARG A 978 -23.76 -1.26 -59.21
C ARG A 978 -22.76 -1.60 -58.10
N ASP A 979 -21.78 -0.73 -57.89
CA ASP A 979 -20.74 -0.76 -56.87
C ASP A 979 -21.16 -0.07 -55.55
N VAL A 980 -22.32 0.59 -55.53
CA VAL A 980 -22.88 1.27 -54.35
C VAL A 980 -23.90 0.34 -53.65
N PRO A 981 -23.92 0.26 -52.30
CA PRO A 981 -24.87 -0.58 -51.56
C PRO A 981 -26.34 -0.29 -51.86
N GLU A 982 -27.16 -1.34 -51.88
CA GLU A 982 -28.58 -1.26 -52.27
C GLU A 982 -29.38 -0.27 -51.40
N GLU A 983 -29.16 -0.23 -50.08
CA GLU A 983 -29.86 0.71 -49.20
C GLU A 983 -29.52 2.19 -49.49
N VAL A 984 -28.28 2.47 -49.91
CA VAL A 984 -27.86 3.80 -50.37
C VAL A 984 -28.53 4.13 -51.71
N GLN A 985 -28.54 3.18 -52.65
CA GLN A 985 -29.23 3.34 -53.94
C GLN A 985 -30.73 3.60 -53.76
N SER A 986 -31.43 2.81 -52.94
CA SER A 986 -32.88 2.96 -52.70
C SER A 986 -33.20 4.31 -52.05
N ASN A 987 -32.42 4.75 -51.06
CA ASN A 987 -32.61 6.07 -50.45
C ASN A 987 -32.34 7.21 -51.44
N ALA A 988 -31.32 7.11 -52.29
CA ALA A 988 -31.01 8.10 -53.31
C ALA A 988 -32.07 8.15 -54.43
N MET A 989 -32.55 7.00 -54.89
CA MET A 989 -33.57 6.90 -55.94
C MET A 989 -34.92 7.43 -55.44
N TRP A 990 -35.34 7.07 -54.22
CA TRP A 990 -36.54 7.64 -53.60
C TRP A 990 -36.41 9.16 -53.44
N ALA A 991 -35.27 9.66 -52.97
CA ALA A 991 -35.04 11.11 -52.87
C ALA A 991 -35.25 11.81 -54.22
N PHE A 992 -34.64 11.30 -55.29
CA PHE A 992 -34.82 11.84 -56.63
C PHE A 992 -36.26 11.68 -57.17
N ALA A 993 -36.91 10.53 -56.96
CA ALA A 993 -38.29 10.29 -57.34
C ALA A 993 -39.27 11.23 -56.64
N ASN A 994 -38.99 11.61 -55.38
CA ASN A 994 -39.70 12.68 -54.71
C ASN A 994 -39.43 14.03 -55.40
N LEU A 995 -38.17 14.38 -55.73
CA LEU A 995 -37.86 15.64 -56.44
C LEU A 995 -38.59 15.78 -57.78
N ALA A 996 -38.92 14.69 -58.47
CA ALA A 996 -39.65 14.71 -59.75
C ALA A 996 -41.14 15.09 -59.65
N ILE A 997 -41.74 15.12 -58.45
CA ILE A 997 -43.18 15.34 -58.27
C ILE A 997 -43.68 16.75 -58.68
N PRO A 998 -43.06 17.87 -58.28
CA PRO A 998 -43.54 19.23 -58.59
C PRO A 998 -43.29 19.59 -60.05
N ASN A 999 -44.20 20.36 -60.66
CA ASN A 999 -44.09 20.73 -62.08
C ASN A 999 -42.85 21.60 -62.35
N GLU A 1000 -42.53 22.48 -61.40
CA GLU A 1000 -41.37 23.37 -61.36
C GLU A 1000 -40.04 22.61 -61.54
N ASN A 1001 -39.99 21.36 -61.06
CA ASN A 1001 -38.80 20.53 -61.09
C ASN A 1001 -38.70 19.68 -62.35
N LYS A 1002 -39.82 19.16 -62.87
CA LYS A 1002 -39.84 18.10 -63.90
C LYS A 1002 -39.00 18.43 -65.12
N ARG A 1003 -39.17 19.64 -65.66
CA ARG A 1003 -38.41 20.07 -66.83
C ARG A 1003 -36.91 20.10 -66.54
N ARG A 1004 -36.50 20.81 -65.48
CA ARG A 1004 -35.10 20.93 -65.06
C ARG A 1004 -34.44 19.58 -64.80
N LEU A 1005 -35.16 18.63 -64.20
CA LEU A 1005 -34.64 17.30 -63.88
C LEU A 1005 -34.50 16.40 -65.13
N ALA A 1006 -35.41 16.48 -66.10
CA ALA A 1006 -35.30 15.73 -67.36
C ALA A 1006 -34.26 16.34 -68.32
N GLU A 1007 -34.11 17.66 -68.33
CA GLU A 1007 -33.05 18.37 -69.07
C GLU A 1007 -31.65 18.22 -68.42
N PHE A 1008 -31.56 17.69 -67.19
CA PHE A 1008 -30.28 17.61 -66.46
C PHE A 1008 -29.33 16.55 -67.05
N PRO A 1009 -28.05 16.88 -67.30
CA PRO A 1009 -27.08 15.96 -67.89
C PRO A 1009 -27.00 14.60 -67.17
N GLY A 1010 -27.16 13.52 -67.94
CA GLY A 1010 -27.02 12.15 -67.45
C GLY A 1010 -28.26 11.55 -66.76
N VAL A 1011 -29.22 12.34 -66.27
CA VAL A 1011 -30.40 11.83 -65.54
C VAL A 1011 -31.20 10.83 -66.37
N LEU A 1012 -31.62 11.19 -67.58
CA LEU A 1012 -32.45 10.30 -68.40
C LEU A 1012 -31.73 9.00 -68.75
N GLY A 1013 -30.41 9.07 -69.03
CA GLY A 1013 -29.60 7.87 -69.26
C GLY A 1013 -29.55 6.96 -68.03
N LYS A 1014 -29.31 7.54 -66.85
CA LYS A 1014 -29.26 6.80 -65.58
C LYS A 1014 -30.62 6.17 -65.23
N LEU A 1015 -31.72 6.89 -65.40
CA LEU A 1015 -33.08 6.34 -65.22
C LEU A 1015 -33.36 5.19 -66.19
N VAL A 1016 -33.01 5.37 -67.48
CA VAL A 1016 -33.16 4.33 -68.50
C VAL A 1016 -32.26 3.12 -68.19
N ASP A 1017 -31.08 3.30 -67.60
CA ASP A 1017 -30.24 2.17 -67.16
C ASP A 1017 -30.79 1.43 -65.93
N LEU A 1018 -31.49 2.12 -65.02
CA LEU A 1018 -32.20 1.47 -63.90
C LEU A 1018 -33.45 0.71 -64.34
N LEU A 1019 -34.02 1.05 -65.50
CA LEU A 1019 -35.08 0.28 -66.17
C LEU A 1019 -34.56 -0.97 -66.91
N SER A 1020 -33.50 -1.62 -66.40
CA SER A 1020 -32.92 -2.85 -66.98
C SER A 1020 -33.08 -4.04 -66.02
N HIS A 1021 -33.23 -5.28 -66.54
CA HIS A 1021 -33.28 -6.47 -65.68
C HIS A 1021 -32.03 -6.59 -64.79
N GLY A 1022 -32.19 -7.09 -63.56
CA GLY A 1022 -31.10 -7.26 -62.59
C GLY A 1022 -30.69 -5.99 -61.85
N VAL A 1023 -31.49 -4.93 -61.90
CA VAL A 1023 -31.45 -3.79 -60.97
C VAL A 1023 -32.31 -4.14 -59.74
N PRO A 1024 -31.95 -3.73 -58.52
CA PRO A 1024 -32.76 -4.02 -57.33
C PRO A 1024 -34.18 -3.46 -57.45
N GLU A 1025 -35.18 -4.24 -57.01
CA GLU A 1025 -36.60 -3.96 -57.28
C GLU A 1025 -37.05 -2.59 -56.75
N THR A 1026 -36.64 -2.22 -55.53
CA THR A 1026 -36.94 -0.93 -54.91
C THR A 1026 -36.39 0.26 -55.72
N VAL A 1027 -35.16 0.12 -56.22
CA VAL A 1027 -34.49 1.12 -57.05
C VAL A 1027 -35.16 1.20 -58.43
N GLN A 1028 -35.59 0.06 -58.98
CA GLN A 1028 -36.28 0.00 -60.26
C GLN A 1028 -37.70 0.59 -60.19
N GLU A 1029 -38.46 0.34 -59.12
CA GLU A 1029 -39.77 0.96 -58.90
C GLU A 1029 -39.62 2.48 -58.78
N ASP A 1030 -38.66 2.96 -58.00
CA ASP A 1030 -38.44 4.40 -57.84
C ASP A 1030 -37.88 5.07 -59.10
N ALA A 1031 -37.10 4.37 -59.92
CA ALA A 1031 -36.69 4.84 -61.25
C ALA A 1031 -37.90 4.94 -62.20
N ALA A 1032 -38.78 3.93 -62.23
CA ALA A 1032 -40.02 3.97 -63.01
C ALA A 1032 -40.97 5.07 -62.54
N ARG A 1033 -41.12 5.26 -61.22
CA ARG A 1033 -41.89 6.32 -60.56
C ARG A 1033 -41.36 7.71 -60.91
N ALA A 1034 -40.05 7.92 -60.85
CA ALA A 1034 -39.41 9.15 -61.29
C ALA A 1034 -39.65 9.40 -62.79
N PHE A 1035 -39.43 8.39 -63.63
CA PHE A 1035 -39.64 8.50 -65.08
C PHE A 1035 -41.11 8.85 -65.42
N PHE A 1036 -42.08 8.25 -64.75
CA PHE A 1036 -43.50 8.62 -64.85
C PHE A 1036 -43.75 10.09 -64.48
N PHE A 1037 -43.24 10.56 -63.34
CA PHE A 1037 -43.46 11.95 -62.92
C PHE A 1037 -42.82 12.95 -63.87
N LEU A 1038 -41.61 12.68 -64.37
CA LEU A 1038 -40.95 13.53 -65.38
C LEU A 1038 -41.73 13.53 -66.72
N ALA A 1039 -42.20 12.37 -67.18
CA ALA A 1039 -42.98 12.24 -68.42
C ALA A 1039 -44.38 12.89 -68.36
N ALA A 1040 -44.85 13.27 -67.17
CA ALA A 1040 -46.12 13.98 -67.01
C ALA A 1040 -46.07 15.45 -67.48
N GLU A 1041 -44.87 16.05 -67.60
CA GLU A 1041 -44.69 17.41 -68.11
C GLU A 1041 -44.70 17.40 -69.65
N GLN A 1042 -45.38 18.36 -70.28
CA GLN A 1042 -45.63 18.33 -71.73
C GLN A 1042 -44.33 18.45 -72.55
N GLU A 1043 -43.44 19.34 -72.13
CA GLU A 1043 -42.12 19.60 -72.71
C GLU A 1043 -41.19 18.38 -72.63
N ASN A 1044 -41.35 17.55 -71.60
CA ASN A 1044 -40.51 16.38 -71.38
C ASN A 1044 -40.88 15.19 -72.27
N LYS A 1045 -42.15 15.07 -72.71
CA LYS A 1045 -42.64 13.88 -73.44
C LYS A 1045 -41.81 13.56 -74.68
N THR A 1046 -41.49 14.56 -75.50
CA THR A 1046 -40.71 14.37 -76.73
C THR A 1046 -39.27 14.00 -76.42
N LEU A 1047 -38.63 14.68 -75.46
CA LEU A 1047 -37.27 14.39 -74.99
C LEU A 1047 -37.15 12.97 -74.43
N MET A 1048 -38.14 12.51 -73.66
CA MET A 1048 -38.12 11.20 -72.99
C MET A 1048 -38.55 10.05 -73.90
N ALA A 1049 -39.52 10.26 -74.81
CA ALA A 1049 -39.91 9.25 -75.81
C ALA A 1049 -38.85 9.04 -76.89
N SER A 1050 -38.08 10.08 -77.25
CA SER A 1050 -36.96 9.98 -78.21
C SER A 1050 -35.64 9.57 -77.57
N TYR A 1051 -35.57 9.39 -76.24
CA TYR A 1051 -34.34 8.98 -75.57
C TYR A 1051 -33.99 7.52 -75.93
N PRO A 1052 -32.76 7.23 -76.40
CA PRO A 1052 -32.40 5.89 -76.88
C PRO A 1052 -32.68 4.76 -75.87
N GLY A 1053 -33.44 3.76 -76.30
CA GLY A 1053 -33.79 2.59 -75.49
C GLY A 1053 -34.83 2.82 -74.38
N ALA A 1054 -35.35 4.04 -74.20
CA ALA A 1054 -36.25 4.34 -73.10
C ALA A 1054 -37.60 3.61 -73.23
N VAL A 1055 -38.27 3.74 -74.38
CA VAL A 1055 -39.54 3.06 -74.65
C VAL A 1055 -39.34 1.54 -74.71
N ASP A 1056 -38.24 1.07 -75.32
CA ASP A 1056 -37.92 -0.36 -75.42
C ASP A 1056 -37.80 -1.03 -74.04
N LYS A 1057 -37.08 -0.39 -73.11
CA LYS A 1057 -36.91 -0.90 -71.74
C LYS A 1057 -38.20 -0.85 -70.91
N LEU A 1058 -39.01 0.21 -71.06
CA LEU A 1058 -40.36 0.27 -70.46
C LEU A 1058 -41.23 -0.89 -70.95
N VAL A 1059 -41.27 -1.14 -72.27
CA VAL A 1059 -42.05 -2.23 -72.85
C VAL A 1059 -41.49 -3.60 -72.45
N ALA A 1060 -40.17 -3.77 -72.35
CA ALA A 1060 -39.54 -5.00 -71.90
C ALA A 1060 -39.93 -5.35 -70.45
N LEU A 1061 -39.77 -4.42 -69.51
CA LEU A 1061 -40.14 -4.63 -68.10
C LEU A 1061 -41.65 -4.78 -67.89
N LEU A 1062 -42.50 -4.12 -68.68
CA LEU A 1062 -43.95 -4.31 -68.63
C LEU A 1062 -44.36 -5.77 -68.94
N ASN A 1063 -43.65 -6.40 -69.87
CA ASN A 1063 -43.90 -7.78 -70.29
C ASN A 1063 -43.07 -8.81 -69.50
N ASP A 1064 -42.20 -8.39 -68.58
CA ASP A 1064 -41.37 -9.28 -67.78
C ASP A 1064 -42.22 -9.98 -66.70
N PRO A 1065 -42.34 -11.33 -66.69
CA PRO A 1065 -43.04 -12.03 -65.62
C PRO A 1065 -42.34 -11.89 -64.25
N ALA A 1066 -41.06 -11.53 -64.20
CA ALA A 1066 -40.30 -11.33 -62.97
C ALA A 1066 -40.35 -9.90 -62.40
N ALA A 1067 -40.73 -8.89 -63.21
CA ALA A 1067 -40.93 -7.53 -62.70
C ALA A 1067 -42.19 -7.46 -61.81
N SER A 1068 -42.14 -6.71 -60.72
CA SER A 1068 -43.25 -6.64 -59.76
C SER A 1068 -44.38 -5.70 -60.22
N GLU A 1069 -45.54 -5.82 -59.58
CA GLU A 1069 -46.72 -5.02 -59.91
C GLU A 1069 -46.50 -3.52 -59.65
N GLY A 1070 -45.67 -3.13 -58.67
CA GLY A 1070 -45.31 -1.73 -58.43
C GLY A 1070 -44.53 -1.13 -59.60
N VAL A 1071 -43.47 -1.82 -60.03
CA VAL A 1071 -42.69 -1.48 -61.24
C VAL A 1071 -43.61 -1.39 -62.47
N LYS A 1072 -44.41 -2.43 -62.74
CA LYS A 1072 -45.35 -2.48 -63.88
C LYS A 1072 -46.36 -1.35 -63.86
N HIS A 1073 -46.89 -0.97 -62.69
CA HIS A 1073 -47.89 0.08 -62.55
C HIS A 1073 -47.32 1.46 -62.95
N TYR A 1074 -46.14 1.83 -62.43
CA TYR A 1074 -45.49 3.09 -62.84
C TYR A 1074 -45.04 3.07 -64.30
N ILE A 1075 -44.66 1.92 -64.85
CA ILE A 1075 -44.32 1.78 -66.28
C ILE A 1075 -45.55 1.97 -67.18
N GLN A 1076 -46.69 1.35 -66.85
CA GLN A 1076 -47.96 1.59 -67.56
C GLN A 1076 -48.34 3.07 -67.54
N TRP A 1077 -48.20 3.72 -66.38
CA TRP A 1077 -48.45 5.14 -66.24
C TRP A 1077 -47.47 6.00 -67.04
N ALA A 1078 -46.16 5.70 -67.04
CA ALA A 1078 -45.17 6.40 -67.85
C ALA A 1078 -45.50 6.32 -69.35
N LEU A 1079 -45.76 5.12 -69.86
CA LEU A 1079 -46.17 4.91 -71.26
C LEU A 1079 -47.46 5.67 -71.60
N SER A 1080 -48.44 5.71 -70.67
CA SER A 1080 -49.66 6.50 -70.88
C SER A 1080 -49.41 8.01 -71.00
N LYS A 1081 -48.38 8.55 -70.33
CA LYS A 1081 -48.03 9.98 -70.42
C LYS A 1081 -47.25 10.31 -71.70
N LEU A 1082 -46.35 9.43 -72.14
CA LEU A 1082 -45.67 9.58 -73.42
C LEU A 1082 -46.67 9.51 -74.60
N ASN A 1083 -47.58 8.54 -74.60
CA ASN A 1083 -48.59 8.37 -75.66
C ASN A 1083 -49.64 9.50 -75.68
N ALA A 1084 -49.86 10.19 -74.56
CA ALA A 1084 -50.75 11.35 -74.49
C ALA A 1084 -50.11 12.63 -75.10
N GLY A 1085 -49.44 12.50 -76.24
CA GLY A 1085 -48.84 13.58 -77.03
C GLY A 1085 -49.57 13.87 -78.35
N GLU A 1086 -50.22 12.87 -78.96
CA GLU A 1086 -50.81 12.99 -80.31
C GLU A 1086 -52.34 13.12 -80.29
N GLY A 1087 -52.82 14.36 -80.17
CA GLY A 1087 -54.19 14.73 -80.55
C GLY A 1087 -54.23 15.26 -81.99
N GLY A 1088 -53.87 14.42 -82.99
CA GLY A 1088 -53.39 14.93 -84.29
C GLY A 1088 -53.65 14.08 -85.55
N SER A 1089 -54.77 13.35 -85.62
CA SER A 1089 -55.40 12.86 -86.88
C SER A 1089 -54.51 12.24 -87.99
N SER A 1090 -54.38 10.90 -87.98
CA SER A 1090 -54.59 10.05 -89.17
C SER A 1090 -54.86 8.60 -88.78
#